data_AF-A0A2P6M6T5-F1
#
_entry.id   AF-A0A2P6M6T5-F1
#
_cell.length_a   1.000
_cell.length_b   1.000
_cell.length_c   1.000
_cell.angle_alpha   90.00
_cell.angle_beta   90.00
_cell.angle_gamma   90.00
#
_symmetry.space_group_name_H-M   'P 1'
#
loop_
_entity.id
_entity.type
_entity.pdbx_description
1 polymer ?
#
loop_
_entity_poly.entity_id
_entity_poly.type
_entity_poly.pdbx_seq_one_letter_code
_entity_poly.pdbx_strand_id
1 'polypeptide(L)'
;MRLPAFLLRNTLRLLLKPVLGPRFGYPFQRRWMHALSGIGVLPGGISRHDESIAGIPAESWRDDRAPAVRAGSVLYLHGGGYTTGSPRTHRALAAWLARQCGVPVHVPDYRLAPECPFPAALDDALAVYRELAARGPVVVAGDSAGGGLALALALELRKQELPAPAALVLLAPLGDLREETALVPPKGEAMLSPGWARANHRAYAGDNLANPKVSPLLADLRGLPPTLVQFGSDDLLRPQSEALVETLRAEGVEVVRDFNEGLWHVFQLHAGQLAAADAALARLGWFVARVLDRAAPHVQAHHTVILGAGMSGLCAAIGLRKAGLHDFVMLEQSEGLGGTWWDNRYPGAQVDVPAPAYSFSFAPNPHWRQRFASAPEIHAYQQSLADRHGVSARLRLGTRLTEARYDEATGLWHLRTDRGDTVVARHFICSTGPLSQPRWPDIPGIDDFRGLKLHSARWDAAAPLAGKRVGVIGTGSTAVQLIPPIAREAASLHVFQRTPNWILPRLERRYSWFDGWLARFPPYAWAVRHGWVWFLELGRRGFQDGTLMRRFMLWWAARHRRVQLPDPALRGKLEPDYPLGCKRIIYASDYYPVFAQAAGGRPAAELVTEGIGCITPTGIRTADGRDIGLDALVCATGFDTVHLLQSLQVHGRGGGTLAEAWRDGPEAFHGIHVAGFPNLYLMLGPNTATGHTSTLLYIEPAVQHAIACMRAVADGGHKAIEVREEAMRGHNAALQERLGRSVWAQCRSWYRMDDGKVVAIFPGYTREYVTGLRRLGWSPFRFDC
;
A
#
# COMPACT_ATOMS: atom_id res chain seq x y z
N MET A 1 -3.47 -16.67 -17.26
CA MET A 1 -2.30 -17.54 -17.05
C MET A 1 -1.06 -16.73 -17.37
N ARG A 2 -0.10 -16.62 -16.45
CA ARG A 2 1.13 -15.83 -16.69
C ARG A 2 2.10 -16.64 -17.52
N LEU A 3 2.57 -16.08 -18.62
CA LEU A 3 3.52 -16.72 -19.53
C LEU A 3 4.96 -16.32 -19.16
N PRO A 4 5.93 -17.24 -19.27
CA PRO A 4 7.34 -16.88 -19.16
C PRO A 4 7.74 -15.85 -20.21
N ALA A 5 8.55 -14.86 -19.83
CA ALA A 5 8.98 -13.77 -20.72
C ALA A 5 9.65 -14.28 -22.01
N PHE A 6 10.46 -15.34 -21.92
CA PHE A 6 11.14 -15.91 -23.08
C PHE A 6 10.16 -16.49 -24.13
N LEU A 7 9.04 -17.06 -23.69
CA LEU A 7 8.04 -17.64 -24.59
C LEU A 7 7.37 -16.53 -25.40
N LEU A 8 6.86 -15.50 -24.71
CA LEU A 8 6.26 -14.31 -25.34
C LEU A 8 7.23 -13.64 -26.31
N ARG A 9 8.47 -13.43 -25.88
CA ARG A 9 9.53 -12.84 -26.70
C ARG A 9 9.74 -13.61 -28.00
N ASN A 10 9.86 -14.93 -27.92
CA ASN A 10 10.09 -15.76 -29.11
C ASN A 10 8.86 -15.78 -30.03
N THR A 11 7.65 -15.80 -29.48
CA THR A 11 6.42 -15.69 -30.27
C THR A 11 6.38 -14.38 -31.07
N LEU A 12 6.75 -13.24 -30.47
CA LEU A 12 6.78 -11.94 -31.16
C LEU A 12 7.81 -11.91 -32.29
N ARG A 13 8.99 -12.49 -32.06
CA ARG A 13 10.05 -12.60 -33.07
C ARG A 13 9.64 -13.42 -34.28
N LEU A 14 8.80 -14.43 -34.07
CA LEU A 14 8.33 -15.33 -35.13
C LEU A 14 7.12 -14.77 -35.87
N LEU A 15 6.16 -14.17 -35.15
CA LEU A 15 4.84 -13.85 -35.72
C LEU A 15 4.64 -12.36 -36.03
N LEU A 16 5.32 -11.45 -35.33
CA LEU A 16 5.09 -10.02 -35.45
C LEU A 16 6.23 -9.31 -36.17
N LYS A 17 7.46 -9.49 -35.67
CA LYS A 17 8.66 -8.82 -36.21
C LYS A 17 8.88 -9.03 -37.72
N PRO A 18 8.62 -10.21 -38.33
CA PRO A 18 8.78 -10.38 -39.77
C PRO A 18 7.73 -9.63 -40.60
N VAL A 19 6.53 -9.44 -40.05
CA VAL A 19 5.42 -8.74 -40.73
C VAL A 19 5.56 -7.22 -40.63
N LEU A 20 6.09 -6.73 -39.49
CA LEU A 20 6.48 -5.33 -39.31
C LEU A 20 7.81 -5.05 -40.03
N GLY A 21 7.75 -5.07 -41.36
CA GLY A 21 8.88 -4.82 -42.24
C GLY A 21 8.44 -4.10 -43.52
N PRO A 22 9.35 -3.37 -44.18
CA PRO A 22 9.04 -2.62 -45.40
C PRO A 22 8.65 -3.51 -46.59
N ARG A 23 8.78 -4.83 -46.47
CA ARG A 23 8.39 -5.82 -47.49
C ARG A 23 6.88 -5.98 -47.65
N PHE A 24 6.09 -5.59 -46.64
CA PHE A 24 4.64 -5.71 -46.66
C PHE A 24 4.00 -4.32 -46.67
N GLY A 25 2.93 -4.12 -47.45
CA GLY A 25 2.19 -2.87 -47.46
C GLY A 25 1.43 -2.60 -46.14
N TYR A 26 1.22 -1.33 -45.80
CA TYR A 26 0.53 -0.93 -44.57
C TYR A 26 -0.87 -1.54 -44.39
N PRO A 27 -1.73 -1.66 -45.42
CA PRO A 27 -3.03 -2.32 -45.28
C PRO A 27 -2.92 -3.78 -44.79
N PHE A 28 -1.91 -4.51 -45.28
CA PHE A 28 -1.66 -5.88 -44.82
C PHE A 28 -1.19 -5.91 -43.36
N GLN A 29 -0.25 -5.03 -43.01
CA GLN A 29 0.26 -4.93 -41.63
C GLN A 29 -0.86 -4.57 -40.64
N ARG A 30 -1.73 -3.60 -40.97
CA ARG A 30 -2.92 -3.23 -40.17
C ARG A 30 -3.86 -4.43 -39.97
N ARG A 31 -4.19 -5.15 -41.05
CA ARG A 31 -5.04 -6.34 -40.98
C ARG A 31 -4.43 -7.44 -40.11
N TRP A 32 -3.12 -7.65 -40.21
CA TRP A 32 -2.38 -8.60 -39.38
C TRP A 32 -2.40 -8.23 -37.90
N MET A 33 -2.10 -6.97 -37.57
CA MET A 33 -2.18 -6.46 -36.20
C MET A 33 -3.60 -6.57 -35.63
N HIS A 34 -4.63 -6.26 -36.43
CA HIS A 34 -6.03 -6.43 -36.03
C HIS A 34 -6.37 -7.90 -35.74
N ALA A 35 -5.84 -8.85 -36.51
CA ALA A 35 -6.04 -10.27 -36.25
C ALA A 35 -5.39 -10.69 -34.92
N LEU A 36 -4.17 -10.21 -34.64
CA LEU A 36 -3.44 -10.51 -33.40
C LEU A 36 -4.05 -9.84 -32.15
N SER A 37 -4.77 -8.72 -32.32
CA SER A 37 -5.39 -7.98 -31.20
C SER A 37 -6.36 -8.81 -30.35
N GLY A 38 -6.93 -9.88 -30.90
CA GLY A 38 -7.84 -10.79 -30.19
C GLY A 38 -7.16 -11.71 -29.16
N ILE A 39 -5.83 -11.75 -29.12
CA ILE A 39 -5.06 -12.63 -28.21
C ILE A 39 -4.90 -11.98 -26.81
N GLY A 40 -5.12 -10.67 -26.70
CA GLY A 40 -4.99 -9.93 -25.45
C GLY A 40 -5.97 -10.38 -24.37
N VAL A 41 -5.54 -10.40 -23.11
CA VAL A 41 -6.38 -10.75 -21.96
C VAL A 41 -6.99 -9.49 -21.36
N LEU A 42 -8.32 -9.36 -21.45
CA LEU A 42 -9.03 -8.25 -20.83
C LEU A 42 -9.18 -8.45 -19.31
N PRO A 43 -9.05 -7.39 -18.50
CA PRO A 43 -9.35 -7.45 -17.09
C PRO A 43 -10.85 -7.60 -16.84
N GLY A 44 -11.21 -8.33 -15.77
CA GLY A 44 -12.60 -8.48 -15.35
C GLY A 44 -13.22 -7.16 -14.88
N GLY A 45 -14.41 -6.86 -15.42
CA GLY A 45 -15.28 -5.76 -15.01
C GLY A 45 -14.88 -4.38 -15.48
N ILE A 46 -14.12 -4.29 -16.57
CA ILE A 46 -13.98 -3.08 -17.38
C ILE A 46 -14.78 -3.29 -18.66
N SER A 47 -15.60 -2.30 -19.02
CA SER A 47 -16.41 -2.31 -20.22
C SER A 47 -15.82 -1.39 -21.27
N ARG A 48 -16.07 -1.72 -22.54
CA ARG A 48 -15.76 -0.88 -23.71
C ARG A 48 -17.02 -0.13 -24.13
N HIS A 49 -16.84 1.15 -24.47
CA HIS A 49 -17.86 2.02 -25.04
C HIS A 49 -17.30 2.63 -26.33
N ASP A 50 -18.00 2.46 -27.45
CA ASP A 50 -17.63 3.13 -28.70
C ASP A 50 -18.24 4.54 -28.66
N GLU A 51 -17.43 5.58 -28.89
CA GLU A 51 -17.89 6.98 -28.89
C GLU A 51 -17.22 7.80 -30.01
N SER A 52 -17.64 9.05 -30.17
CA SER A 52 -16.97 10.04 -31.02
C SER A 52 -16.63 11.25 -30.16
N ILE A 53 -15.36 11.66 -30.17
CA ILE A 53 -14.85 12.81 -29.42
C ILE A 53 -14.30 13.78 -30.46
N ALA A 54 -14.83 15.00 -30.52
CA ALA A 54 -14.53 16.03 -31.51
C ALA A 54 -14.69 15.54 -32.96
N GLY A 55 -15.66 14.64 -33.21
CA GLY A 55 -15.89 14.02 -34.52
C GLY A 55 -14.93 12.89 -34.88
N ILE A 56 -13.96 12.56 -34.00
CA ILE A 56 -13.02 11.46 -34.18
C ILE A 56 -13.57 10.21 -33.49
N PRO A 57 -13.70 9.06 -34.17
CA PRO A 57 -14.08 7.80 -33.54
C PRO A 57 -13.11 7.42 -32.41
N ALA A 58 -13.62 6.91 -31.29
CA ALA A 58 -12.80 6.52 -30.15
C ALA A 58 -13.40 5.30 -29.42
N GLU A 59 -12.54 4.52 -28.77
CA GLU A 59 -12.94 3.50 -27.80
C GLU A 59 -12.62 3.97 -26.38
N SER A 60 -13.62 3.88 -25.50
CA SER A 60 -13.49 4.28 -24.10
C SER A 60 -13.68 3.12 -23.13
N TRP A 61 -12.81 3.05 -22.13
CA TRP A 61 -12.72 1.94 -21.19
C TRP A 61 -12.92 2.43 -19.76
N ARG A 62 -13.87 1.83 -19.03
CA ARG A 62 -14.17 2.19 -17.62
C ARG A 62 -14.82 1.04 -16.84
N ASP A 63 -14.83 1.14 -15.52
CA ASP A 63 -15.57 0.21 -14.64
C ASP A 63 -16.99 0.76 -14.42
N ASP A 64 -18.01 0.18 -15.07
CA ASP A 64 -19.40 0.65 -14.94
C ASP A 64 -20.07 0.22 -13.62
N ARG A 65 -19.39 -0.58 -12.78
CA ARG A 65 -19.96 -1.05 -11.51
C ARG A 65 -19.79 -0.06 -10.36
N ALA A 66 -18.95 0.96 -10.55
CA ALA A 66 -18.67 1.97 -9.53
C ALA A 66 -18.22 3.29 -10.16
N PRO A 67 -18.67 4.45 -9.64
CA PRO A 67 -18.17 5.75 -10.07
C PRO A 67 -16.67 5.88 -9.78
N ALA A 68 -15.94 6.68 -10.56
CA ALA A 68 -14.55 7.00 -10.29
C ALA A 68 -14.39 7.67 -8.91
N VAL A 69 -13.31 7.37 -8.19
CA VAL A 69 -13.01 7.98 -6.88
C VAL A 69 -12.22 9.28 -7.00
N ARG A 70 -11.98 9.74 -8.24
CA ARG A 70 -11.26 10.97 -8.57
C ARG A 70 -11.77 11.49 -9.90
N ALA A 71 -11.68 12.80 -10.09
CA ALA A 71 -12.03 13.44 -11.35
C ALA A 71 -10.92 13.22 -12.39
N GLY A 72 -11.32 13.28 -13.66
CA GLY A 72 -10.41 13.25 -14.81
C GLY A 72 -10.44 11.96 -15.61
N SER A 73 -9.60 11.92 -16.64
CA SER A 73 -9.51 10.81 -17.59
C SER A 73 -8.09 10.66 -18.15
N VAL A 74 -7.85 9.56 -18.85
CA VAL A 74 -6.62 9.35 -19.63
C VAL A 74 -6.97 9.41 -21.10
N LEU A 75 -6.31 10.30 -21.85
CA LEU A 75 -6.25 10.24 -23.30
C LEU A 75 -5.06 9.36 -23.68
N TYR A 76 -5.31 8.18 -24.25
CA TYR A 76 -4.27 7.23 -24.65
C TYR A 76 -4.09 7.26 -26.18
N LEU A 77 -2.94 7.76 -26.63
CA LEU A 77 -2.54 7.80 -28.03
C LEU A 77 -1.75 6.52 -28.35
N HIS A 78 -2.32 5.67 -29.21
CA HIS A 78 -1.77 4.36 -29.49
C HIS A 78 -0.47 4.41 -30.32
N GLY A 79 0.38 3.39 -30.19
CA GLY A 79 1.58 3.25 -31.00
C GLY A 79 1.34 2.78 -32.44
N GLY A 80 2.30 2.02 -32.99
CA GLY A 80 2.22 1.48 -34.36
C GLY A 80 2.90 2.36 -35.43
N GLY A 81 3.92 3.13 -35.04
CA GLY A 81 4.77 3.86 -35.99
C GLY A 81 4.06 4.94 -36.79
N TYR A 82 2.94 5.48 -36.30
CA TYR A 82 2.04 6.39 -37.03
C TYR A 82 1.33 5.80 -38.25
N THR A 83 1.50 4.50 -38.53
CA THR A 83 1.01 3.86 -39.76
C THR A 83 0.13 2.64 -39.54
N THR A 84 0.29 1.89 -38.44
CA THR A 84 -0.36 0.58 -38.26
C THR A 84 -1.21 0.40 -37.00
N GLY A 85 -1.11 1.30 -36.03
CA GLY A 85 -1.87 1.21 -34.77
C GLY A 85 -3.37 1.45 -34.95
N SER A 86 -4.14 1.18 -33.89
CA SER A 86 -5.57 1.51 -33.80
C SER A 86 -6.06 1.31 -32.36
N PRO A 87 -7.24 1.83 -31.98
CA PRO A 87 -7.86 1.51 -30.70
C PRO A 87 -8.02 0.00 -30.49
N ARG A 88 -8.37 -0.73 -31.57
CA ARG A 88 -8.53 -2.18 -31.54
C ARG A 88 -7.24 -2.92 -31.14
N THR A 89 -6.09 -2.46 -31.60
CA THR A 89 -4.80 -3.11 -31.29
C THR A 89 -4.35 -2.89 -29.85
N HIS A 90 -4.92 -1.89 -29.16
CA HIS A 90 -4.53 -1.48 -27.80
C HIS A 90 -5.59 -1.79 -26.73
N ARG A 91 -6.69 -2.48 -27.08
CA ARG A 91 -7.79 -2.78 -26.15
C ARG A 91 -7.36 -3.39 -24.82
N ALA A 92 -6.46 -4.38 -24.86
CA ALA A 92 -5.98 -5.02 -23.64
C ALA A 92 -5.27 -4.00 -22.73
N LEU A 93 -4.35 -3.23 -23.30
CA LEU A 93 -3.62 -2.20 -22.57
C LEU A 93 -4.56 -1.11 -22.02
N ALA A 94 -5.46 -0.57 -22.85
CA ALA A 94 -6.42 0.44 -22.44
C ALA A 94 -7.36 -0.05 -21.31
N ALA A 95 -7.85 -1.29 -21.40
CA ALA A 95 -8.67 -1.88 -20.37
C ALA A 95 -7.91 -2.08 -19.04
N TRP A 96 -6.65 -2.54 -19.11
CA TRP A 96 -5.80 -2.65 -17.91
C TRP A 96 -5.44 -1.28 -17.33
N LEU A 97 -5.19 -0.28 -18.16
CA LEU A 97 -4.98 1.10 -17.70
C LEU A 97 -6.21 1.63 -16.97
N ALA A 98 -7.42 1.45 -17.52
CA ALA A 98 -8.67 1.85 -16.88
C ALA A 98 -8.83 1.17 -15.52
N ARG A 99 -8.52 -0.13 -15.44
CA ARG A 99 -8.52 -0.88 -14.17
C ARG A 99 -7.53 -0.34 -13.15
N GLN A 100 -6.31 0.02 -13.55
CA GLN A 100 -5.27 0.44 -12.62
C GLN A 100 -5.43 1.91 -12.19
N CYS A 101 -5.83 2.78 -13.11
CA CYS A 101 -5.97 4.21 -12.86
C CYS A 101 -7.30 4.56 -12.18
N GLY A 102 -8.34 3.74 -12.35
CA GLY A 102 -9.66 3.99 -11.76
C GLY A 102 -10.42 5.17 -12.38
N VAL A 103 -9.99 5.62 -13.56
CA VAL A 103 -10.61 6.68 -14.36
C VAL A 103 -10.83 6.18 -15.80
N PRO A 104 -11.75 6.79 -16.57
CA PRO A 104 -11.95 6.44 -17.96
C PRO A 104 -10.67 6.60 -18.79
N VAL A 105 -10.42 5.66 -19.70
CA VAL A 105 -9.34 5.73 -20.69
C VAL A 105 -9.96 5.82 -22.08
N HIS A 106 -9.65 6.89 -22.81
CA HIS A 106 -10.14 7.18 -24.15
C HIS A 106 -9.03 6.92 -25.17
N VAL A 107 -9.31 6.11 -26.19
CA VAL A 107 -8.36 5.77 -27.26
C VAL A 107 -8.94 6.20 -28.61
N PRO A 108 -8.54 7.37 -29.15
CA PRO A 108 -9.03 7.83 -30.44
C PRO A 108 -8.43 7.03 -31.60
N ASP A 109 -9.23 6.83 -32.65
CA ASP A 109 -8.82 6.29 -33.96
C ASP A 109 -8.32 7.44 -34.84
N TYR A 110 -7.23 8.07 -34.41
CA TYR A 110 -6.66 9.23 -35.12
C TYR A 110 -6.12 8.81 -36.50
N ARG A 111 -6.12 9.76 -37.45
CA ARG A 111 -5.71 9.50 -38.84
C ARG A 111 -4.24 9.09 -38.94
N LEU A 112 -3.96 8.09 -39.80
CA LEU A 112 -2.64 7.47 -39.94
C LEU A 112 -1.98 7.76 -41.29
N ALA A 113 -0.67 7.77 -41.27
CA ALA A 113 0.16 7.78 -42.46
C ALA A 113 0.15 6.39 -43.15
N PRO A 114 0.45 6.30 -44.46
CA PRO A 114 0.78 7.41 -45.37
C PRO A 114 -0.44 8.16 -45.92
N GLU A 115 -1.67 7.70 -45.69
CA GLU A 115 -2.87 8.32 -46.24
C GLU A 115 -3.12 9.72 -45.65
N CYS A 116 -2.76 9.91 -44.39
CA CYS A 116 -2.84 11.17 -43.66
C CYS A 116 -1.50 11.40 -42.93
N PRO A 117 -0.46 11.93 -43.61
CA PRO A 117 0.83 12.24 -42.99
C PRO A 117 0.70 13.41 -42.00
N PHE A 118 1.80 13.75 -41.33
CA PHE A 118 1.89 14.92 -40.46
C PHE A 118 1.32 16.19 -41.17
N PRO A 119 0.46 17.00 -40.50
CA PRO A 119 0.15 16.99 -39.07
C PRO A 119 -1.15 16.26 -38.65
N ALA A 120 -1.80 15.47 -39.53
CA ALA A 120 -3.17 14.98 -39.30
C ALA A 120 -3.42 14.31 -37.93
N ALA A 121 -2.53 13.41 -37.51
CA ALA A 121 -2.63 12.74 -36.21
C ALA A 121 -2.53 13.71 -35.01
N LEU A 122 -1.70 14.76 -35.13
CA LEU A 122 -1.54 15.78 -34.09
C LEU A 122 -2.78 16.67 -34.01
N ASP A 123 -3.37 17.02 -35.14
CA ASP A 123 -4.61 17.79 -35.20
C ASP A 123 -5.77 17.03 -34.53
N ASP A 124 -5.91 15.73 -34.81
CA ASP A 124 -6.92 14.87 -34.20
C ASP A 124 -6.70 14.74 -32.69
N ALA A 125 -5.45 14.52 -32.25
CA ALA A 125 -5.11 14.45 -30.83
C ALA A 125 -5.40 15.77 -30.08
N LEU A 126 -5.13 16.91 -30.72
CA LEU A 126 -5.42 18.24 -30.18
C LEU A 126 -6.93 18.49 -30.06
N ALA A 127 -7.71 18.09 -31.07
CA ALA A 127 -9.17 18.21 -31.04
C ALA A 127 -9.79 17.37 -29.91
N VAL A 128 -9.39 16.10 -29.81
CA VAL A 128 -9.84 15.19 -28.74
C VAL A 128 -9.45 15.70 -27.36
N TYR A 129 -8.20 16.18 -27.20
CA TYR A 129 -7.74 16.72 -25.93
C TYR A 129 -8.58 17.91 -25.46
N ARG A 130 -8.86 18.88 -26.35
CA ARG A 130 -9.66 20.07 -25.98
C ARG A 130 -11.04 19.68 -25.46
N GLU A 131 -11.69 18.72 -26.10
CA GLU A 131 -13.01 18.26 -25.65
C GLU A 131 -12.93 17.52 -24.30
N LEU A 132 -11.92 16.68 -24.08
CA LEU A 132 -11.72 16.01 -22.80
C LEU A 132 -11.34 16.99 -21.68
N ALA A 133 -10.49 17.97 -21.96
CA ALA A 133 -10.05 18.99 -21.00
C ALA A 133 -11.21 19.89 -20.55
N ALA A 134 -12.22 20.09 -21.39
CA ALA A 134 -13.47 20.76 -21.02
C ALA A 134 -14.31 19.95 -20.02
N ARG A 135 -14.14 18.62 -19.97
CA ARG A 135 -14.84 17.72 -19.03
C ARG A 135 -14.12 17.59 -17.68
N GLY A 136 -12.81 17.85 -17.62
CA GLY A 136 -12.00 17.77 -16.41
C GLY A 136 -10.51 17.56 -16.69
N PRO A 137 -9.69 17.29 -15.66
CA PRO A 137 -8.26 17.05 -15.81
C PRO A 137 -7.97 15.84 -16.72
N VAL A 138 -7.01 15.98 -17.64
CA VAL A 138 -6.63 14.91 -18.58
C VAL A 138 -5.17 14.56 -18.39
N VAL A 139 -4.89 13.27 -18.20
CA VAL A 139 -3.53 12.72 -18.38
C VAL A 139 -3.40 12.28 -19.83
N VAL A 140 -2.34 12.73 -20.51
CA VAL A 140 -2.05 12.27 -21.87
C VAL A 140 -1.01 11.14 -21.78
N ALA A 141 -1.37 9.98 -22.30
CA ALA A 141 -0.55 8.80 -22.31
C ALA A 141 -0.33 8.31 -23.76
N GLY A 142 0.77 7.62 -24.01
CA GLY A 142 0.97 6.94 -25.28
C GLY A 142 2.22 6.10 -25.33
N ASP A 143 2.25 5.14 -26.25
CA ASP A 143 3.39 4.26 -26.47
C ASP A 143 4.07 4.49 -27.82
N SER A 144 5.39 4.33 -27.89
CA SER A 144 6.13 4.40 -29.15
C SER A 144 5.83 5.70 -29.91
N ALA A 145 5.35 5.61 -31.15
CA ALA A 145 4.83 6.74 -31.94
C ALA A 145 3.73 7.54 -31.22
N GLY A 146 2.79 6.90 -30.52
CA GLY A 146 1.77 7.58 -29.72
C GLY A 146 2.37 8.33 -28.52
N GLY A 147 3.48 7.83 -27.96
CA GLY A 147 4.26 8.55 -26.94
C GLY A 147 4.95 9.79 -27.50
N GLY A 148 5.47 9.70 -28.74
CA GLY A 148 5.95 10.87 -29.49
C GLY A 148 4.83 11.89 -29.74
N LEU A 149 3.66 11.42 -30.19
CA LEU A 149 2.49 12.24 -30.41
C LEU A 149 1.99 12.93 -29.13
N ALA A 150 2.02 12.23 -27.99
CA ALA A 150 1.67 12.79 -26.69
C ALA A 150 2.60 13.94 -26.28
N LEU A 151 3.91 13.78 -26.53
CA LEU A 151 4.89 14.84 -26.28
C LEU A 151 4.69 16.04 -27.23
N ALA A 152 4.48 15.78 -28.52
CA ALA A 152 4.18 16.82 -29.50
C ALA A 152 2.88 17.58 -29.18
N LEU A 153 1.83 16.87 -28.73
CA LEU A 153 0.59 17.47 -28.27
C LEU A 153 0.82 18.40 -27.08
N ALA A 154 1.58 17.97 -26.07
CA ALA A 154 1.88 18.80 -24.90
C ALA A 154 2.63 20.09 -25.27
N LEU A 155 3.60 19.99 -26.18
CA LEU A 155 4.33 21.15 -26.71
C LEU A 155 3.42 22.09 -27.50
N GLU A 156 2.48 21.54 -28.29
CA GLU A 156 1.52 22.35 -29.04
C GLU A 156 0.51 23.05 -28.12
N LEU A 157 0.02 22.37 -27.07
CA LEU A 157 -0.84 22.98 -26.05
C LEU A 157 -0.15 24.15 -25.37
N ARG A 158 1.13 23.98 -24.97
CA ARG A 158 1.94 25.06 -24.39
C ARG A 158 2.10 26.22 -25.37
N LYS A 159 2.42 25.92 -26.64
CA LYS A 159 2.59 26.94 -27.69
C LYS A 159 1.32 27.76 -27.93
N GLN A 160 0.15 27.12 -27.84
CA GLN A 160 -1.15 27.75 -28.00
C GLN A 160 -1.73 28.32 -26.69
N GLU A 161 -0.97 28.29 -25.59
CA GLU A 161 -1.40 28.75 -24.26
C GLU A 161 -2.71 28.08 -23.78
N LEU A 162 -2.93 26.83 -24.19
CA LEU A 162 -4.07 26.02 -23.77
C LEU A 162 -3.79 25.32 -22.43
N PRO A 163 -4.83 24.92 -21.67
CA PRO A 163 -4.65 24.21 -20.40
C PRO A 163 -3.76 22.98 -20.57
N ALA A 164 -2.68 22.92 -19.77
CA ALA A 164 -1.73 21.82 -19.82
C ALA A 164 -2.35 20.51 -19.32
N PRO A 165 -1.89 19.34 -19.83
CA PRO A 165 -2.29 18.06 -19.27
C PRO A 165 -1.90 17.97 -17.79
N ALA A 166 -2.65 17.20 -17.01
CA ALA A 166 -2.32 16.95 -15.60
C ALA A 166 -0.95 16.24 -15.47
N ALA A 167 -0.64 15.34 -16.41
CA ALA A 167 0.66 14.67 -16.53
C ALA A 167 0.83 14.05 -17.93
N LEU A 168 2.06 13.66 -18.25
CA LEU A 168 2.40 12.80 -19.38
C LEU A 168 2.80 11.39 -18.92
N VAL A 169 2.37 10.38 -19.67
CA VAL A 169 2.75 8.98 -19.46
C VAL A 169 3.25 8.39 -20.77
N LEU A 170 4.56 8.22 -20.88
CA LEU A 170 5.24 7.90 -22.12
C LEU A 170 5.88 6.51 -22.04
N LEU A 171 5.37 5.57 -22.84
CA LEU A 171 5.85 4.19 -22.87
C LEU A 171 6.79 4.00 -24.06
N ALA A 172 8.09 3.88 -23.81
CA ALA A 172 9.12 3.78 -24.85
C ALA A 172 8.91 4.79 -26.01
N PRO A 173 8.82 6.10 -25.73
CA PRO A 173 8.40 7.09 -26.72
C PRO A 173 9.38 7.19 -27.89
N LEU A 174 8.82 7.37 -29.09
CA LEU A 174 9.55 7.74 -30.30
C LEU A 174 9.63 9.27 -30.39
N GLY A 175 10.73 9.85 -29.92
CA GLY A 175 10.90 11.30 -29.79
C GLY A 175 11.79 11.95 -30.85
N ASP A 176 12.60 11.19 -31.57
CA ASP A 176 13.49 11.69 -32.63
C ASP A 176 13.44 10.76 -33.86
N LEU A 177 12.98 11.30 -34.99
CA LEU A 177 12.76 10.58 -36.23
C LEU A 177 13.90 10.75 -37.26
N ARG A 178 14.88 11.62 -36.99
CA ARG A 178 15.93 12.02 -37.95
C ARG A 178 16.81 10.85 -38.39
N GLU A 179 17.33 10.90 -39.62
CA GLU A 179 18.08 9.79 -40.22
C GLU A 179 19.43 9.51 -39.53
N GLU A 180 20.03 10.51 -38.90
CA GLU A 180 21.25 10.39 -38.11
C GLU A 180 21.04 9.73 -36.74
N THR A 181 19.81 9.71 -36.23
CA THR A 181 19.49 9.15 -34.91
C THR A 181 19.68 7.63 -34.92
N ALA A 182 20.65 7.13 -34.17
CA ALA A 182 21.02 5.72 -34.20
C ALA A 182 19.89 4.80 -33.70
N LEU A 183 19.52 3.81 -34.51
CA LEU A 183 18.56 2.75 -34.15
C LEU A 183 19.29 1.41 -34.15
N VAL A 184 19.99 1.11 -33.05
CA VAL A 184 20.75 -0.13 -32.89
C VAL A 184 19.92 -1.12 -32.07
N PRO A 185 19.44 -2.23 -32.65
CA PRO A 185 18.58 -3.16 -31.94
C PRO A 185 19.38 -3.93 -30.88
N PRO A 186 18.97 -3.91 -29.60
CA PRO A 186 19.59 -4.76 -28.59
C PRO A 186 19.31 -6.25 -28.85
N LYS A 187 20.15 -7.14 -28.32
CA LYS A 187 20.02 -8.59 -28.50
C LYS A 187 18.64 -9.12 -28.09
N GLY A 188 17.99 -8.48 -27.13
CA GLY A 188 16.68 -8.86 -26.61
C GLY A 188 15.47 -8.31 -27.35
N GLU A 189 15.65 -7.41 -28.34
CA GLU A 189 14.55 -6.80 -29.09
C GLU A 189 13.67 -7.87 -29.75
N ALA A 190 12.35 -7.70 -29.66
CA ALA A 190 11.36 -8.71 -29.97
C ALA A 190 10.35 -8.27 -31.05
N MET A 191 10.15 -6.96 -31.21
CA MET A 191 9.07 -6.39 -32.01
C MET A 191 9.61 -5.55 -33.17
N LEU A 192 10.54 -4.63 -32.91
CA LEU A 192 10.94 -3.63 -33.89
C LEU A 192 12.15 -4.02 -34.73
N SER A 193 12.22 -3.44 -35.93
CA SER A 193 13.41 -3.42 -36.78
C SER A 193 13.74 -1.97 -37.20
N PRO A 194 15.03 -1.60 -37.31
CA PRO A 194 15.41 -0.25 -37.75
C PRO A 194 14.85 0.13 -39.13
N GLY A 195 14.81 -0.83 -40.07
CA GLY A 195 14.29 -0.61 -41.41
C GLY A 195 12.79 -0.28 -41.42
N TRP A 196 11.99 -0.96 -40.59
CA TRP A 196 10.57 -0.64 -40.44
C TRP A 196 10.35 0.72 -39.77
N ALA A 197 11.11 1.03 -38.72
CA ALA A 197 11.04 2.34 -38.07
C ALA A 197 11.34 3.47 -39.06
N ARG A 198 12.45 3.38 -39.83
CA ARG A 198 12.80 4.36 -40.87
C ARG A 198 11.72 4.53 -41.94
N ALA A 199 11.12 3.43 -42.42
CA ALA A 199 10.05 3.49 -43.40
C ALA A 199 8.83 4.25 -42.87
N ASN A 200 8.46 4.01 -41.61
CA ASN A 200 7.38 4.72 -40.92
C ASN A 200 7.70 6.20 -40.70
N HIS A 201 8.93 6.54 -40.31
CA HIS A 201 9.34 7.94 -40.11
C HIS A 201 9.12 8.74 -41.40
N ARG A 202 9.57 8.20 -42.55
CA ARG A 202 9.39 8.83 -43.86
C ARG A 202 7.94 8.90 -44.29
N ALA A 203 7.15 7.84 -44.05
CA ALA A 203 5.72 7.84 -44.37
C ALA A 203 4.94 8.90 -43.56
N TYR A 204 5.32 9.11 -42.30
CA TYR A 204 4.69 10.09 -41.43
C TYR A 204 5.12 11.52 -41.71
N ALA A 205 6.43 11.77 -41.82
CA ALA A 205 6.99 13.13 -41.81
C ALA A 205 7.42 13.65 -43.19
N GLY A 206 7.58 12.77 -44.18
CA GLY A 206 8.30 13.10 -45.41
C GLY A 206 9.70 13.60 -45.08
N ASP A 207 10.05 14.78 -45.61
CA ASP A 207 11.35 15.42 -45.40
C ASP A 207 11.43 16.25 -44.10
N ASN A 208 10.34 16.35 -43.32
CA ASN A 208 10.26 17.19 -42.12
C ASN A 208 10.80 16.52 -40.85
N LEU A 209 11.73 15.57 -40.96
CA LEU A 209 12.21 14.76 -39.84
C LEU A 209 12.86 15.59 -38.71
N ALA A 210 13.42 16.76 -39.03
CA ALA A 210 14.02 17.66 -38.05
C ALA A 210 13.01 18.67 -37.44
N ASN A 211 11.75 18.68 -37.88
CA ASN A 211 10.72 19.57 -37.31
C ASN A 211 10.44 19.18 -35.86
N PRO A 212 10.53 20.08 -34.87
CA PRO A 212 10.26 19.76 -33.46
C PRO A 212 8.82 19.29 -33.17
N LYS A 213 7.86 19.48 -34.08
CA LYS A 213 6.52 18.89 -33.98
C LYS A 213 6.47 17.41 -34.42
N VAL A 214 7.45 16.98 -35.19
CA VAL A 214 7.63 15.60 -35.68
C VAL A 214 8.60 14.84 -34.78
N SER A 215 9.70 15.48 -34.40
CA SER A 215 10.75 14.99 -33.51
C SER A 215 10.77 15.83 -32.22
N PRO A 216 9.80 15.61 -31.31
CA PRO A 216 9.61 16.45 -30.13
C PRO A 216 10.77 16.45 -29.13
N LEU A 217 11.70 15.50 -29.20
CA LEU A 217 12.93 15.52 -28.39
C LEU A 217 13.87 16.66 -28.77
N LEU A 218 13.68 17.29 -29.95
CA LEU A 218 14.45 18.46 -30.40
C LEU A 218 13.88 19.79 -29.88
N ALA A 219 12.71 19.76 -29.24
CA ALA A 219 12.05 20.96 -28.73
C ALA A 219 12.56 21.31 -27.32
N ASP A 220 12.34 22.56 -26.91
CA ASP A 220 12.44 22.98 -25.52
C ASP A 220 11.32 22.30 -24.70
N LEU A 221 11.67 21.51 -23.69
CA LEU A 221 10.75 20.74 -22.84
C LEU A 221 10.45 21.45 -21.51
N ARG A 222 10.98 22.65 -21.27
CA ARG A 222 10.71 23.42 -20.04
C ARG A 222 9.22 23.70 -19.86
N GLY A 223 8.74 23.57 -18.63
CA GLY A 223 7.34 23.84 -18.29
C GLY A 223 6.35 22.76 -18.77
N LEU A 224 6.83 21.62 -19.26
CA LEU A 224 5.97 20.44 -19.43
C LEU A 224 5.47 19.93 -18.05
N PRO A 225 4.31 19.26 -18.00
CA PRO A 225 3.76 18.76 -16.75
C PRO A 225 4.57 17.54 -16.22
N PRO A 226 4.31 17.08 -14.98
CA PRO A 226 4.94 15.89 -14.45
C PRO A 226 4.86 14.71 -15.43
N THR A 227 5.99 14.05 -15.67
CA THR A 227 6.10 13.05 -16.74
C THR A 227 6.61 11.71 -16.22
N LEU A 228 5.91 10.63 -16.52
CA LEU A 228 6.39 9.26 -16.35
C LEU A 228 6.96 8.76 -17.67
N VAL A 229 8.20 8.30 -17.69
CA VAL A 229 8.81 7.62 -18.84
C VAL A 229 9.12 6.18 -18.46
N GLN A 230 8.47 5.23 -19.13
CA GLN A 230 8.58 3.80 -18.82
C GLN A 230 9.08 3.00 -20.02
N PHE A 231 10.18 2.27 -19.85
CA PHE A 231 10.84 1.54 -20.95
C PHE A 231 11.65 0.33 -20.45
N GLY A 232 12.02 -0.55 -21.39
CA GLY A 232 12.78 -1.76 -21.13
C GLY A 232 14.26 -1.67 -21.52
N SER A 233 15.11 -2.54 -20.97
CA SER A 233 16.53 -2.62 -21.36
C SER A 233 16.75 -3.15 -22.79
N ASP A 234 15.82 -3.97 -23.28
CA ASP A 234 15.88 -4.68 -24.56
C ASP A 234 15.02 -3.98 -25.63
N ASP A 235 14.77 -2.68 -25.45
CA ASP A 235 13.99 -1.82 -26.32
C ASP A 235 14.87 -1.07 -27.33
N LEU A 236 14.52 -1.13 -28.62
CA LEU A 236 15.17 -0.36 -29.68
C LEU A 236 15.19 1.16 -29.41
N LEU A 237 14.15 1.70 -28.77
CA LEU A 237 14.00 3.14 -28.48
C LEU A 237 14.53 3.53 -27.10
N ARG A 238 15.21 2.62 -26.39
CA ARG A 238 15.84 2.90 -25.10
C ARG A 238 16.71 4.18 -25.12
N PRO A 239 17.62 4.38 -26.09
CA PRO A 239 18.47 5.58 -26.08
C PRO A 239 17.66 6.88 -26.13
N GLN A 240 16.55 6.90 -26.86
CA GLN A 240 15.67 8.08 -26.91
C GLN A 240 14.92 8.29 -25.59
N SER A 241 14.48 7.21 -24.95
CA SER A 241 13.83 7.27 -23.63
C SER A 241 14.78 7.77 -22.54
N GLU A 242 16.05 7.35 -22.57
CA GLU A 242 17.10 7.83 -21.66
C GLU A 242 17.40 9.31 -21.90
N ALA A 243 17.62 9.71 -23.16
CA ALA A 243 17.84 11.11 -23.53
C ALA A 243 16.67 12.02 -23.13
N LEU A 244 15.42 11.57 -23.29
CA LEU A 244 14.25 12.32 -22.87
C LEU A 244 14.22 12.53 -21.35
N VAL A 245 14.48 11.48 -20.57
CA VAL A 245 14.52 11.60 -19.10
C VAL A 245 15.63 12.56 -18.66
N GLU A 246 16.80 12.48 -19.27
CA GLU A 246 17.93 13.37 -18.96
C GLU A 246 17.60 14.83 -19.29
N THR A 247 17.00 15.06 -20.46
CA THR A 247 16.60 16.40 -20.91
C THR A 247 15.53 16.99 -20.00
N LEU A 248 14.47 16.24 -19.69
CA LEU A 248 13.40 16.67 -18.77
C LEU A 248 13.97 17.05 -17.38
N ARG A 249 14.92 16.26 -16.84
CA ARG A 249 15.58 16.59 -15.57
C ARG A 249 16.42 17.84 -15.66
N ALA A 250 17.24 17.96 -16.70
CA ALA A 250 18.10 19.12 -16.91
C ALA A 250 17.29 20.42 -17.05
N GLU A 251 16.08 20.32 -17.60
CA GLU A 251 15.15 21.42 -17.81
C GLU A 251 14.17 21.65 -16.64
N GLY A 252 14.35 20.95 -15.53
CA GLY A 252 13.58 21.18 -14.29
C GLY A 252 12.16 20.61 -14.29
N VAL A 253 11.82 19.70 -15.20
CA VAL A 253 10.53 19.00 -15.22
C VAL A 253 10.54 17.84 -14.22
N GLU A 254 9.47 17.70 -13.43
CA GLU A 254 9.28 16.53 -12.55
C GLU A 254 9.15 15.27 -13.42
N VAL A 255 10.14 14.37 -13.36
CA VAL A 255 10.16 13.15 -14.18
C VAL A 255 10.42 11.89 -13.37
N VAL A 256 9.53 10.90 -13.55
CA VAL A 256 9.66 9.55 -13.00
C VAL A 256 10.21 8.64 -14.09
N ARG A 257 11.41 8.10 -13.85
CA ARG A 257 12.02 7.08 -14.71
C ARG A 257 11.65 5.69 -14.22
N ASP A 258 10.91 4.93 -15.03
CA ASP A 258 10.55 3.53 -14.75
C ASP A 258 11.24 2.58 -15.75
N PHE A 259 12.38 2.04 -15.32
CA PHE A 259 13.23 1.18 -16.14
C PHE A 259 13.06 -0.29 -15.77
N ASN A 260 12.86 -1.14 -16.78
CA ASN A 260 12.60 -2.56 -16.59
C ASN A 260 13.63 -3.43 -17.32
N GLU A 261 14.43 -4.16 -16.56
CA GLU A 261 15.49 -5.01 -17.10
C GLU A 261 14.93 -6.25 -17.83
N GLY A 262 15.54 -6.58 -18.96
CA GLY A 262 15.19 -7.73 -19.80
C GLY A 262 13.83 -7.62 -20.48
N LEU A 263 13.27 -6.41 -20.64
CA LEU A 263 11.98 -6.21 -21.32
C LEU A 263 12.17 -5.45 -22.64
N TRP A 264 11.40 -5.87 -23.65
CA TRP A 264 11.47 -5.37 -25.02
C TRP A 264 10.51 -4.19 -25.24
N HIS A 265 10.53 -3.67 -26.48
CA HIS A 265 9.68 -2.56 -26.90
C HIS A 265 8.20 -2.74 -26.52
N VAL A 266 7.65 -1.76 -25.78
CA VAL A 266 6.25 -1.71 -25.31
C VAL A 266 5.74 -3.05 -24.72
N PHE A 267 6.53 -3.67 -23.86
CA PHE A 267 6.15 -4.91 -23.16
C PHE A 267 4.83 -4.81 -22.37
N GLN A 268 4.37 -3.58 -22.08
CA GLN A 268 3.12 -3.26 -21.40
C GLN A 268 1.88 -3.78 -22.14
N LEU A 269 1.95 -3.95 -23.47
CA LEU A 269 0.89 -4.57 -24.28
C LEU A 269 0.55 -6.00 -23.83
N HIS A 270 1.43 -6.66 -23.06
CA HIS A 270 1.25 -8.01 -22.53
C HIS A 270 0.67 -8.04 -21.12
N ALA A 271 0.01 -6.98 -20.66
CA ALA A 271 -0.73 -6.98 -19.41
C ALA A 271 -1.77 -8.12 -19.36
N GLY A 272 -1.89 -8.76 -18.20
CA GLY A 272 -2.66 -10.00 -18.00
C GLY A 272 -1.92 -11.28 -18.41
N GLN A 273 -0.82 -11.17 -19.17
CA GLN A 273 0.00 -12.30 -19.65
C GLN A 273 1.41 -12.28 -19.06
N LEU A 274 2.02 -11.11 -18.89
CA LEU A 274 3.39 -10.92 -18.38
C LEU A 274 3.36 -10.24 -17.01
N ALA A 275 3.93 -10.89 -15.99
CA ALA A 275 3.95 -10.35 -14.62
C ALA A 275 4.63 -8.98 -14.51
N ALA A 276 5.68 -8.75 -15.30
CA ALA A 276 6.40 -7.49 -15.33
C ALA A 276 5.56 -6.37 -15.97
N ALA A 277 4.75 -6.68 -16.99
CA ALA A 277 3.78 -5.74 -17.57
C ALA A 277 2.71 -5.34 -16.55
N ASP A 278 2.14 -6.31 -15.84
CA ASP A 278 1.16 -6.03 -14.76
C ASP A 278 1.75 -5.08 -13.70
N ALA A 279 3.00 -5.34 -13.27
CA ALA A 279 3.67 -4.53 -12.26
C ALA A 279 4.00 -3.12 -12.76
N ALA A 280 4.41 -2.99 -14.02
CA ALA A 280 4.67 -1.71 -14.66
C ALA A 280 3.40 -0.86 -14.81
N LEU A 281 2.26 -1.47 -15.19
CA LEU A 281 0.97 -0.78 -15.23
C LEU A 281 0.43 -0.41 -13.85
N ALA A 282 0.71 -1.20 -12.82
CA ALA A 282 0.34 -0.85 -11.45
C ALA A 282 1.09 0.41 -10.98
N ARG A 283 2.41 0.51 -11.24
CA ARG A 283 3.19 1.73 -10.93
C ARG A 283 2.73 2.95 -11.72
N LEU A 284 2.37 2.76 -12.99
CA LEU A 284 1.76 3.80 -13.83
C LEU A 284 0.42 4.27 -13.23
N GLY A 285 -0.46 3.34 -12.87
CA GLY A 285 -1.75 3.67 -12.24
C GLY A 285 -1.57 4.48 -10.95
N TRP A 286 -0.55 4.15 -10.14
CA TRP A 286 -0.17 4.93 -8.96
C TRP A 286 0.24 6.36 -9.28
N PHE A 287 1.08 6.54 -10.30
CA PHE A 287 1.49 7.86 -10.78
C PHE A 287 0.28 8.69 -11.22
N VAL A 288 -0.59 8.11 -12.07
CA VAL A 288 -1.81 8.77 -12.56
C VAL A 288 -2.75 9.14 -11.42
N ALA A 289 -3.01 8.21 -10.48
CA ALA A 289 -3.86 8.47 -9.32
C ALA A 289 -3.32 9.63 -8.47
N ARG A 290 -2.02 9.66 -8.17
CA ARG A 290 -1.40 10.72 -7.34
C ARG A 290 -1.52 12.10 -7.96
N VAL A 291 -1.35 12.19 -9.29
CA VAL A 291 -1.48 13.46 -10.01
C VAL A 291 -2.94 13.91 -10.04
N LEU A 292 -3.87 13.02 -10.37
CA LEU A 292 -5.30 13.37 -10.45
C LEU A 292 -5.91 13.66 -9.08
N ASP A 293 -5.42 13.06 -8.00
CA ASP A 293 -5.86 13.37 -6.63
C ASP A 293 -5.48 14.80 -6.18
N ARG A 294 -4.59 15.50 -6.91
CA ARG A 294 -4.27 16.93 -6.70
C ARG A 294 -5.22 17.88 -7.44
N ALA A 295 -6.09 17.37 -8.31
CA ALA A 295 -7.08 18.18 -9.01
C ALA A 295 -8.12 18.78 -8.05
N ALA A 296 -8.90 19.75 -8.54
CA ALA A 296 -9.80 20.57 -7.73
C ALA A 296 -10.72 19.74 -6.80
N PRO A 297 -10.92 20.20 -5.53
CA PRO A 297 -11.86 19.59 -4.60
C PRO A 297 -13.26 19.48 -5.20
N HIS A 298 -13.94 18.36 -4.97
CA HIS A 298 -15.32 18.17 -5.40
C HIS A 298 -16.03 17.20 -4.46
N VAL A 299 -17.36 17.24 -4.47
CA VAL A 299 -18.19 16.30 -3.70
C VAL A 299 -18.33 14.99 -4.48
N GLN A 300 -18.01 13.88 -3.83
CA GLN A 300 -18.17 12.54 -4.39
C GLN A 300 -19.13 11.74 -3.52
N ALA A 301 -20.11 11.08 -4.15
CA ALA A 301 -20.98 10.15 -3.46
C ALA A 301 -20.53 8.71 -3.72
N HIS A 302 -20.42 7.93 -2.65
CA HIS A 302 -20.08 6.51 -2.70
C HIS A 302 -21.00 5.71 -1.77
N HIS A 303 -21.20 4.44 -2.06
CA HIS A 303 -21.88 3.54 -1.14
C HIS A 303 -21.09 3.34 0.17
N THR A 304 -19.75 3.19 0.09
CA THR A 304 -18.90 2.98 1.27
C THR A 304 -17.62 3.82 1.24
N VAL A 305 -17.24 4.40 2.38
CA VAL A 305 -15.90 4.96 2.60
C VAL A 305 -15.13 4.09 3.58
N ILE A 306 -13.86 3.83 3.27
CA ILE A 306 -12.93 3.10 4.13
C ILE A 306 -11.80 4.05 4.53
N LEU A 307 -11.62 4.28 5.82
CA LEU A 307 -10.49 5.05 6.33
C LEU A 307 -9.32 4.11 6.68
N GLY A 308 -8.19 4.29 6.01
CA GLY A 308 -6.94 3.55 6.18
C GLY A 308 -6.71 2.46 5.12
N ALA A 309 -5.48 2.38 4.64
CA ALA A 309 -5.02 1.40 3.65
C ALA A 309 -4.06 0.35 4.24
N GLY A 310 -4.22 0.03 5.52
CA GLY A 310 -3.56 -1.09 6.19
C GLY A 310 -4.18 -2.45 5.86
N MET A 311 -3.79 -3.49 6.61
CA MET A 311 -4.37 -4.84 6.45
C MET A 311 -5.89 -4.86 6.62
N SER A 312 -6.43 -4.10 7.57
CA SER A 312 -7.87 -4.01 7.81
C SER A 312 -8.62 -3.42 6.62
N GLY A 313 -8.22 -2.25 6.14
CA GLY A 313 -8.84 -1.59 4.98
C GLY A 313 -8.70 -2.42 3.70
N LEU A 314 -7.54 -3.06 3.49
CA LEU A 314 -7.34 -3.95 2.34
C LEU A 314 -8.25 -5.19 2.40
N CYS A 315 -8.44 -5.78 3.58
CA CYS A 315 -9.40 -6.87 3.78
C CYS A 315 -10.83 -6.42 3.48
N ALA A 316 -11.21 -5.23 3.96
CA ALA A 316 -12.53 -4.64 3.71
C ALA A 316 -12.77 -4.41 2.22
N ALA A 317 -11.85 -3.75 1.52
CA ALA A 317 -11.95 -3.48 0.08
C ALA A 317 -12.06 -4.77 -0.74
N ILE A 318 -11.23 -5.78 -0.46
CA ILE A 318 -11.30 -7.07 -1.16
C ILE A 318 -12.61 -7.80 -0.83
N GLY A 319 -13.05 -7.74 0.43
CA GLY A 319 -14.32 -8.29 0.89
C GLY A 319 -15.51 -7.70 0.14
N LEU A 320 -15.61 -6.37 0.08
CA LEU A 320 -16.66 -5.63 -0.64
C LEU A 320 -16.70 -6.04 -2.12
N ARG A 321 -15.55 -6.06 -2.80
CA ARG A 321 -15.48 -6.49 -4.21
C ARG A 321 -15.95 -7.93 -4.41
N LYS A 322 -15.57 -8.85 -3.52
CA LYS A 322 -16.03 -10.26 -3.58
C LYS A 322 -17.52 -10.38 -3.30
N ALA A 323 -18.08 -9.45 -2.53
CA ALA A 323 -19.50 -9.36 -2.23
C ALA A 323 -20.32 -8.66 -3.32
N GLY A 324 -19.70 -8.19 -4.41
CA GLY A 324 -20.36 -7.42 -5.47
C GLY A 324 -20.57 -5.94 -5.16
N LEU A 325 -20.08 -5.47 -4.00
CA LEU A 325 -20.14 -4.07 -3.59
C LEU A 325 -18.90 -3.34 -4.13
N HIS A 326 -19.01 -2.79 -5.34
CA HIS A 326 -17.89 -2.18 -6.04
C HIS A 326 -17.71 -0.69 -5.76
N ASP A 327 -18.79 -0.01 -5.34
CA ASP A 327 -18.77 1.42 -5.07
C ASP A 327 -18.22 1.74 -3.66
N PHE A 328 -16.91 1.91 -3.58
CA PHE A 328 -16.26 2.37 -2.35
C PHE A 328 -15.00 3.19 -2.62
N VAL A 329 -14.61 4.07 -1.70
CA VAL A 329 -13.32 4.77 -1.75
C VAL A 329 -12.52 4.52 -0.47
N MET A 330 -11.21 4.39 -0.62
CA MET A 330 -10.28 4.26 0.50
C MET A 330 -9.49 5.56 0.68
N LEU A 331 -9.55 6.16 1.86
CA LEU A 331 -8.79 7.37 2.22
C LEU A 331 -7.60 6.99 3.09
N GLU A 332 -6.39 7.39 2.70
CA GLU A 332 -5.15 7.10 3.42
C GLU A 332 -4.27 8.36 3.50
N GLN A 333 -3.85 8.70 4.72
CA GLN A 333 -3.03 9.88 4.99
C GLN A 333 -1.59 9.72 4.49
N SER A 334 -1.12 8.48 4.39
CA SER A 334 0.23 8.15 3.95
C SER A 334 0.36 8.24 2.42
N GLU A 335 1.58 8.47 1.94
CA GLU A 335 1.89 8.45 0.49
C GLU A 335 1.95 7.04 -0.12
N GLY A 336 1.57 6.02 0.63
CA GLY A 336 1.49 4.64 0.15
C GLY A 336 0.65 3.76 1.06
N LEU A 337 0.28 2.59 0.55
CA LEU A 337 -0.50 1.61 1.30
C LEU A 337 0.38 0.85 2.29
N GLY A 338 -0.22 0.28 3.33
CA GLY A 338 0.50 -0.59 4.26
C GLY A 338 0.13 -0.41 5.72
N GLY A 339 -0.28 0.79 6.12
CA GLY A 339 -0.55 1.14 7.51
C GLY A 339 0.69 0.95 8.38
N THR A 340 0.62 0.08 9.39
CA THR A 340 1.78 -0.26 10.25
C THR A 340 3.05 -0.57 9.46
N TRP A 341 2.94 -1.28 8.34
CA TRP A 341 4.10 -1.69 7.53
C TRP A 341 4.60 -0.61 6.57
N TRP A 342 3.82 0.46 6.36
CA TRP A 342 4.29 1.67 5.70
C TRP A 342 5.12 2.54 6.65
N ASP A 343 4.63 2.72 7.88
CA ASP A 343 5.23 3.58 8.90
C ASP A 343 6.49 2.98 9.54
N ASN A 344 6.45 1.69 9.88
CA ASN A 344 7.52 1.04 10.64
C ASN A 344 8.59 0.47 9.70
N ARG A 345 9.54 1.33 9.32
CA ARG A 345 10.67 1.00 8.42
C ARG A 345 12.03 0.91 9.13
N TYR A 346 12.02 0.85 10.46
CA TYR A 346 13.23 0.68 11.25
C TYR A 346 13.94 -0.65 10.93
N PRO A 347 15.27 -0.74 11.08
CA PRO A 347 16.01 -1.96 10.78
C PRO A 347 15.56 -3.11 11.68
N GLY A 348 15.30 -4.28 11.09
CA GLY A 348 14.82 -5.46 11.81
C GLY A 348 13.30 -5.55 12.01
N ALA A 349 12.52 -4.55 11.55
CA ALA A 349 11.05 -4.59 11.56
C ALA A 349 10.52 -5.85 10.85
N GLN A 350 9.70 -6.63 11.56
CA GLN A 350 9.18 -7.91 11.09
C GLN A 350 7.96 -8.38 11.90
N VAL A 351 7.21 -9.34 11.37
CA VAL A 351 6.13 -10.00 12.12
C VAL A 351 6.67 -10.84 13.27
N ASP A 352 5.88 -10.94 14.34
CA ASP A 352 6.19 -11.75 15.52
C ASP A 352 5.41 -13.08 15.57
N VAL A 353 4.46 -13.27 14.65
CA VAL A 353 3.81 -14.54 14.37
C VAL A 353 4.28 -15.07 13.01
N PRO A 354 4.27 -16.39 12.76
CA PRO A 354 4.63 -16.95 11.46
C PRO A 354 3.84 -16.31 10.31
N ALA A 355 4.53 -15.93 9.24
CA ALA A 355 3.99 -15.26 8.06
C ALA A 355 2.81 -16.00 7.41
N PRO A 356 2.75 -17.36 7.37
CA PRO A 356 1.54 -18.06 6.94
C PRO A 356 0.30 -17.78 7.82
N ALA A 357 0.49 -17.53 9.12
CA ALA A 357 -0.59 -17.11 10.03
C ALA A 357 -0.89 -15.60 9.90
N TYR A 358 0.08 -14.79 9.47
CA TYR A 358 -0.08 -13.37 9.13
C TYR A 358 -0.33 -13.13 7.62
N SER A 359 -1.15 -13.98 7.00
CA SER A 359 -1.72 -13.73 5.67
C SER A 359 -3.26 -13.80 5.75
N PHE A 360 -3.98 -13.34 4.74
CA PHE A 360 -5.43 -13.59 4.67
C PHE A 360 -5.72 -15.05 4.37
N SER A 361 -6.79 -15.60 4.95
CA SER A 361 -7.23 -16.97 4.70
C SER A 361 -7.61 -17.21 3.23
N PHE A 362 -8.14 -16.17 2.58
CA PHE A 362 -8.55 -16.19 1.18
C PHE A 362 -7.42 -15.87 0.19
N ALA A 363 -6.23 -15.51 0.69
CA ALA A 363 -5.07 -15.19 -0.14
C ALA A 363 -3.74 -15.60 0.53
N PRO A 364 -3.47 -16.91 0.70
CA PRO A 364 -2.16 -17.39 1.13
C PRO A 364 -1.05 -16.90 0.18
N ASN A 365 0.14 -16.63 0.72
CA ASN A 365 1.27 -16.15 -0.05
C ASN A 365 2.34 -17.25 -0.22
N PRO A 366 2.57 -17.75 -1.44
CA PRO A 366 3.62 -18.75 -1.70
C PRO A 366 5.02 -18.15 -1.82
N HIS A 367 5.15 -16.82 -1.74
CA HIS A 367 6.41 -16.11 -1.94
C HIS A 367 7.11 -15.73 -0.63
N TRP A 368 6.65 -16.23 0.51
CA TRP A 368 7.36 -16.05 1.77
C TRP A 368 8.77 -16.64 1.67
N ARG A 369 9.78 -15.83 2.01
CA ARG A 369 11.20 -16.18 2.05
C ARG A 369 11.64 -16.67 3.42
N GLN A 370 10.91 -16.30 4.46
CA GLN A 370 11.20 -16.71 5.83
C GLN A 370 9.93 -16.83 6.67
N ARG A 371 10.02 -17.62 7.75
CA ARG A 371 8.89 -17.87 8.64
C ARG A 371 8.38 -16.60 9.31
N PHE A 372 9.27 -15.68 9.70
CA PHE A 372 8.89 -14.39 10.27
C PHE A 372 9.23 -13.31 9.25
N ALA A 373 8.26 -13.01 8.38
CA ALA A 373 8.45 -12.10 7.26
C ALA A 373 8.86 -10.69 7.74
N SER A 374 9.82 -10.12 7.03
CA SER A 374 10.27 -8.74 7.25
C SER A 374 9.20 -7.72 6.84
N ALA A 375 9.27 -6.49 7.36
CA ALA A 375 8.34 -5.42 6.98
C ALA A 375 8.28 -5.19 5.45
N PRO A 376 9.39 -5.15 4.69
CA PRO A 376 9.33 -5.07 3.22
C PRO A 376 8.61 -6.24 2.56
N GLU A 377 8.72 -7.44 3.12
CA GLU A 377 8.07 -8.64 2.59
C GLU A 377 6.56 -8.63 2.84
N ILE A 378 6.11 -8.14 4.00
CA ILE A 378 4.68 -7.90 4.28
C ILE A 378 4.13 -6.78 3.38
N HIS A 379 4.86 -5.69 3.24
CA HIS A 379 4.45 -4.59 2.36
C HIS A 379 4.32 -5.06 0.91
N ALA A 380 5.26 -5.87 0.41
CA ALA A 380 5.16 -6.48 -0.92
C ALA A 380 3.93 -7.40 -1.05
N TYR A 381 3.59 -8.16 0.00
CA TYR A 381 2.35 -8.94 0.04
C TYR A 381 1.11 -8.04 -0.07
N GLN A 382 1.03 -6.95 0.71
CA GLN A 382 -0.08 -5.99 0.66
C GLN A 382 -0.23 -5.35 -0.73
N GLN A 383 0.88 -4.87 -1.31
CA GLN A 383 0.89 -4.30 -2.65
C GLN A 383 0.38 -5.29 -3.68
N SER A 384 0.88 -6.53 -3.63
CA SER A 384 0.47 -7.59 -4.57
C SER A 384 -1.03 -7.90 -4.51
N LEU A 385 -1.65 -7.77 -3.34
CA LEU A 385 -3.07 -7.96 -3.16
C LEU A 385 -3.86 -6.78 -3.68
N ALA A 386 -3.42 -5.55 -3.40
CA ALA A 386 -4.06 -4.34 -3.89
C ALA A 386 -4.13 -4.35 -5.42
N ASP A 387 -3.01 -4.68 -6.08
CA ASP A 387 -2.92 -4.71 -7.55
C ASP A 387 -3.77 -5.85 -8.14
N ARG A 388 -3.65 -7.07 -7.59
CA ARG A 388 -4.40 -8.24 -8.07
C ARG A 388 -5.91 -8.04 -7.97
N HIS A 389 -6.38 -7.43 -6.89
CA HIS A 389 -7.79 -7.19 -6.64
C HIS A 389 -8.27 -5.83 -7.17
N GLY A 390 -7.42 -5.04 -7.83
CA GLY A 390 -7.78 -3.73 -8.40
C GLY A 390 -8.16 -2.70 -7.33
N VAL A 391 -7.64 -2.83 -6.11
CA VAL A 391 -7.90 -1.92 -4.99
C VAL A 391 -7.13 -0.62 -5.16
N SER A 392 -5.97 -0.64 -5.82
CA SER A 392 -5.12 0.54 -6.08
C SER A 392 -5.91 1.69 -6.73
N ALA A 393 -6.79 1.37 -7.68
CA ALA A 393 -7.67 2.34 -8.33
C ALA A 393 -8.67 3.05 -7.41
N ARG A 394 -8.97 2.48 -6.24
CA ARG A 394 -9.94 3.01 -5.25
C ARG A 394 -9.26 3.74 -4.08
N LEU A 395 -7.92 3.82 -4.07
CA LEU A 395 -7.14 4.47 -3.01
C LEU A 395 -6.89 5.95 -3.33
N ARG A 396 -7.16 6.82 -2.37
CA ARG A 396 -6.71 8.22 -2.35
C ARG A 396 -5.66 8.38 -1.26
N LEU A 397 -4.41 8.48 -1.70
CA LEU A 397 -3.24 8.59 -0.82
C LEU A 397 -2.93 10.04 -0.46
N GLY A 398 -2.16 10.25 0.60
CA GLY A 398 -1.83 11.58 1.10
C GLY A 398 -3.08 12.40 1.47
N THR A 399 -4.19 11.75 1.78
CA THR A 399 -5.50 12.37 2.02
C THR A 399 -5.93 12.02 3.43
N ARG A 400 -5.85 12.98 4.34
CA ARG A 400 -6.23 12.76 5.74
C ARG A 400 -7.67 13.16 5.93
N LEU A 401 -8.45 12.28 6.54
CA LEU A 401 -9.81 12.61 6.98
C LEU A 401 -9.73 13.44 8.28
N THR A 402 -10.42 14.57 8.32
CA THR A 402 -10.42 15.50 9.45
C THR A 402 -11.72 15.47 10.25
N GLU A 403 -12.85 15.26 9.57
CA GLU A 403 -14.17 15.20 10.17
C GLU A 403 -15.04 14.15 9.45
N ALA A 404 -15.88 13.44 10.20
CA ALA A 404 -16.93 12.58 9.71
C ALA A 404 -18.23 12.90 10.48
N ARG A 405 -19.27 13.33 9.77
CA ARG A 405 -20.56 13.72 10.36
C ARG A 405 -21.68 12.90 9.78
N TYR A 406 -22.45 12.24 10.65
CA TYR A 406 -23.66 11.53 10.25
C TYR A 406 -24.82 12.52 10.12
N ASP A 407 -25.50 12.48 8.97
CA ASP A 407 -26.77 13.18 8.73
C ASP A 407 -27.94 12.21 8.91
N GLU A 408 -28.75 12.45 9.93
CA GLU A 408 -29.90 11.61 10.27
C GLU A 408 -31.03 11.69 9.24
N ALA A 409 -31.20 12.82 8.56
CA ALA A 409 -32.29 13.00 7.61
C ALA A 409 -32.08 12.12 6.37
N THR A 410 -30.85 12.07 5.87
CA THR A 410 -30.47 11.32 4.66
C THR A 410 -29.93 9.92 4.97
N GLY A 411 -29.45 9.69 6.19
CA GLY A 411 -28.76 8.47 6.60
C GLY A 411 -27.37 8.34 5.97
N LEU A 412 -26.70 9.46 5.69
CA LEU A 412 -25.40 9.53 5.02
C LEU A 412 -24.34 10.15 5.94
N TRP A 413 -23.10 9.71 5.76
CA TRP A 413 -21.91 10.31 6.34
C TRP A 413 -21.34 11.36 5.40
N HIS A 414 -21.04 12.54 5.93
CA HIS A 414 -20.27 13.60 5.29
C HIS A 414 -18.85 13.60 5.84
N LEU A 415 -17.87 13.31 4.99
CA LEU A 415 -16.49 13.04 5.36
C LEU A 415 -15.57 14.09 4.75
N ARG A 416 -15.03 15.00 5.56
CA ARG A 416 -14.20 16.13 5.12
C ARG A 416 -12.71 15.81 5.23
N THR A 417 -11.98 16.06 4.16
CA THR A 417 -10.53 15.84 4.10
C THR A 417 -9.73 17.11 4.43
N ASP A 418 -8.44 16.96 4.68
CA ASP A 418 -7.50 18.07 4.82
C ASP A 418 -7.18 18.81 3.52
N ARG A 419 -7.67 18.31 2.38
CA ARG A 419 -7.58 18.97 1.07
C ARG A 419 -8.80 19.83 0.73
N GLY A 420 -9.80 19.86 1.63
CA GLY A 420 -11.03 20.63 1.47
C GLY A 420 -12.12 19.92 0.67
N ASP A 421 -11.90 18.70 0.18
CA ASP A 421 -12.96 17.91 -0.45
C ASP A 421 -13.85 17.20 0.58
N THR A 422 -15.07 16.91 0.17
CA THR A 422 -16.06 16.19 1.00
C THR A 422 -16.52 14.95 0.26
N VAL A 423 -16.36 13.80 0.89
CA VAL A 423 -16.90 12.53 0.41
C VAL A 423 -18.17 12.24 1.18
N VAL A 424 -19.24 11.86 0.47
CA VAL A 424 -20.52 11.48 1.07
C VAL A 424 -20.70 9.98 0.90
N ALA A 425 -21.05 9.26 1.98
CA ALA A 425 -21.28 7.82 1.88
C ALA A 425 -22.33 7.27 2.85
N ARG A 426 -23.02 6.20 2.43
CA ARG A 426 -23.99 5.51 3.31
C ARG A 426 -23.31 4.79 4.46
N HIS A 427 -22.18 4.13 4.17
CA HIS A 427 -21.44 3.32 5.13
C HIS A 427 -20.02 3.82 5.35
N PHE A 428 -19.57 3.80 6.59
CA PHE A 428 -18.22 4.21 6.97
C PHE A 428 -17.48 3.08 7.69
N ILE A 429 -16.41 2.56 7.08
CA ILE A 429 -15.50 1.60 7.71
C ILE A 429 -14.28 2.35 8.22
N CYS A 430 -14.07 2.35 9.53
CA CYS A 430 -12.90 2.95 10.15
C CYS A 430 -11.84 1.87 10.46
N SER A 431 -10.67 1.97 9.82
CA SER A 431 -9.63 0.95 9.87
C SER A 431 -8.23 1.49 10.19
N THR A 432 -8.17 2.60 10.93
CA THR A 432 -6.94 3.33 11.32
C THR A 432 -5.96 2.52 12.16
N GLY A 433 -6.44 1.45 12.81
CA GLY A 433 -5.65 0.59 13.67
C GLY A 433 -5.25 1.26 15.01
N PRO A 434 -4.99 0.47 16.06
CA PRO A 434 -4.74 1.00 17.40
C PRO A 434 -3.31 1.50 17.63
N LEU A 435 -2.37 1.28 16.70
CA LEU A 435 -0.94 1.56 16.85
C LEU A 435 -0.42 2.45 15.72
N SER A 436 -0.99 3.65 15.59
CA SER A 436 -0.70 4.59 14.50
C SER A 436 -0.12 5.92 14.97
N GLN A 437 -0.46 6.39 16.17
CA GLN A 437 0.05 7.64 16.73
C GLN A 437 1.31 7.40 17.58
N PRO A 438 2.51 7.79 17.14
CA PRO A 438 3.73 7.58 17.90
C PRO A 438 3.71 8.38 19.21
N ARG A 439 4.19 7.77 20.30
CA ARG A 439 4.32 8.43 21.59
C ARG A 439 5.78 8.71 21.89
N TRP A 440 6.18 9.97 21.78
CA TRP A 440 7.48 10.42 22.26
C TRP A 440 7.57 10.29 23.79
N PRO A 441 8.74 9.99 24.35
CA PRO A 441 8.90 9.93 25.80
C PRO A 441 8.77 11.33 26.39
N ASP A 442 7.99 11.43 27.46
CA ASP A 442 7.88 12.63 28.27
C ASP A 442 9.06 12.69 29.24
N ILE A 443 10.20 13.20 28.74
CA ILE A 443 11.45 13.34 29.48
C ILE A 443 11.95 14.78 29.29
N PRO A 444 12.25 15.52 30.39
CA PRO A 444 12.76 16.89 30.29
C PRO A 444 13.99 17.01 29.38
N GLY A 445 14.03 18.05 28.54
CA GLY A 445 15.16 18.36 27.66
C GLY A 445 15.22 17.57 26.34
N ILE A 446 14.18 16.79 26.00
CA ILE A 446 14.14 16.03 24.74
C ILE A 446 14.30 16.91 23.49
N ASP A 447 13.80 18.14 23.51
CA ASP A 447 13.88 19.09 22.39
C ASP A 447 15.22 19.84 22.33
N ASP A 448 16.00 19.80 23.41
CA ASP A 448 17.32 20.43 23.49
C ASP A 448 18.45 19.55 22.95
N PHE A 449 18.18 18.26 22.69
CA PHE A 449 19.17 17.32 22.16
C PHE A 449 19.65 17.74 20.76
N ARG A 450 20.95 18.02 20.63
CA ARG A 450 21.55 18.51 19.37
C ARG A 450 21.94 17.39 18.40
N GLY A 451 21.93 16.14 18.86
CA GLY A 451 22.21 14.97 18.03
C GLY A 451 21.03 14.52 17.19
N LEU A 452 21.19 13.38 16.51
CA LEU A 452 20.15 12.81 15.67
C LEU A 452 19.02 12.21 16.53
N LYS A 453 17.79 12.74 16.42
CA LYS A 453 16.60 12.25 17.14
C LYS A 453 15.71 11.43 16.20
N LEU A 454 15.42 10.18 16.54
CA LEU A 454 14.58 9.27 15.75
C LEU A 454 13.48 8.65 16.61
N HIS A 455 12.29 8.48 16.05
CA HIS A 455 11.26 7.59 16.59
C HIS A 455 11.10 6.39 15.66
N SER A 456 10.98 5.18 16.22
CA SER A 456 10.94 3.95 15.43
C SER A 456 9.82 3.94 14.36
N ALA A 457 8.65 4.49 14.68
CA ALA A 457 7.50 4.60 13.77
C ALA A 457 7.62 5.70 12.69
N ARG A 458 8.67 6.54 12.73
CA ARG A 458 8.96 7.59 11.74
C ARG A 458 10.44 7.50 11.35
N TRP A 459 10.82 6.32 10.90
CA TRP A 459 12.21 6.00 10.61
C TRP A 459 12.68 6.63 9.30
N ASP A 460 13.79 7.37 9.38
CA ASP A 460 14.54 7.81 8.21
C ASP A 460 15.59 6.74 7.85
N ALA A 461 15.45 6.16 6.65
CA ALA A 461 16.37 5.13 6.16
C ALA A 461 17.76 5.68 5.82
N ALA A 462 17.91 6.99 5.62
CA ALA A 462 19.18 7.65 5.34
C ALA A 462 19.94 8.06 6.62
N ALA A 463 19.34 7.84 7.80
CA ALA A 463 19.94 8.20 9.08
C ALA A 463 21.32 7.53 9.28
N PRO A 464 22.42 8.31 9.43
CA PRO A 464 23.76 7.75 9.56
C PRO A 464 24.00 7.28 10.99
N LEU A 465 23.66 6.04 11.32
CA LEU A 465 23.92 5.45 12.65
C LEU A 465 25.29 4.76 12.77
N ALA A 466 25.91 4.43 11.64
CA ALA A 466 27.22 3.80 11.60
C ALA A 466 28.28 4.67 12.29
N GLY A 467 29.06 4.07 13.20
CA GLY A 467 30.12 4.74 13.96
C GLY A 467 29.64 5.74 15.01
N LYS A 468 28.33 5.87 15.26
CA LYS A 468 27.78 6.80 16.26
C LYS A 468 27.64 6.16 17.65
N ARG A 469 27.65 6.99 18.69
CA ARG A 469 27.20 6.61 20.04
C ARG A 469 25.68 6.73 20.09
N VAL A 470 24.99 5.59 20.16
CA VAL A 470 23.53 5.54 20.04
C VAL A 470 22.89 5.22 21.38
N GLY A 471 21.87 5.99 21.76
CA GLY A 471 20.98 5.66 22.88
C GLY A 471 19.64 5.14 22.37
N VAL A 472 19.14 4.05 22.92
CA VAL A 472 17.80 3.51 22.62
C VAL A 472 16.94 3.57 23.88
N ILE A 473 15.86 4.35 23.84
CA ILE A 473 14.87 4.42 24.93
C ILE A 473 13.75 3.43 24.68
N GLY A 474 13.56 2.50 25.61
CA GLY A 474 12.51 1.48 25.58
C GLY A 474 13.03 0.10 25.15
N THR A 475 12.34 -0.94 25.63
CA THR A 475 12.72 -2.37 25.43
C THR A 475 11.54 -3.25 25.00
N GLY A 476 10.50 -2.64 24.41
CA GLY A 476 9.37 -3.37 23.82
C GLY A 476 9.72 -4.14 22.54
N SER A 477 8.72 -4.71 21.87
CA SER A 477 8.92 -5.50 20.63
C SER A 477 9.75 -4.77 19.57
N THR A 478 9.49 -3.47 19.39
CA THR A 478 10.23 -2.63 18.43
C THR A 478 11.70 -2.54 18.79
N ALA A 479 12.03 -2.23 20.05
CA ALA A 479 13.40 -2.12 20.53
C ALA A 479 14.16 -3.44 20.37
N VAL A 480 13.53 -4.55 20.74
CA VAL A 480 14.13 -5.89 20.64
C VAL A 480 14.49 -6.25 19.18
N GLN A 481 13.74 -5.75 18.20
CA GLN A 481 14.01 -5.96 16.78
C GLN A 481 15.11 -5.03 16.23
N LEU A 482 15.16 -3.77 16.67
CA LEU A 482 16.09 -2.75 16.12
C LEU A 482 17.45 -2.71 16.81
N ILE A 483 17.53 -3.15 18.08
CA ILE A 483 18.78 -3.15 18.85
C ILE A 483 19.86 -4.04 18.19
N PRO A 484 19.59 -5.30 17.78
CA PRO A 484 20.63 -6.13 17.20
C PRO A 484 21.23 -5.61 15.88
N PRO A 485 20.44 -5.05 14.93
CA PRO A 485 21.01 -4.34 13.77
C PRO A 485 21.84 -3.11 14.15
N ILE A 486 21.33 -2.23 15.01
CA ILE A 486 22.06 -1.00 15.42
C ILE A 486 23.38 -1.36 16.10
N ALA A 487 23.38 -2.38 16.97
CA ALA A 487 24.57 -2.85 17.66
C ALA A 487 25.67 -3.40 16.73
N ARG A 488 25.39 -3.65 15.45
CA ARG A 488 26.42 -4.09 14.48
C ARG A 488 27.14 -2.91 13.81
N GLU A 489 26.54 -1.72 13.84
CA GLU A 489 27.00 -0.56 13.07
C GLU A 489 27.43 0.61 13.96
N ALA A 490 26.82 0.78 15.13
CA ALA A 490 27.13 1.85 16.08
C ALA A 490 28.54 1.70 16.69
N ALA A 491 29.17 2.80 17.10
CA ALA A 491 30.43 2.76 17.85
C ALA A 491 30.22 2.32 19.31
N SER A 492 29.10 2.72 19.92
CA SER A 492 28.62 2.23 21.20
C SER A 492 27.11 2.32 21.28
N LEU A 493 26.49 1.46 22.09
CA LEU A 493 25.05 1.38 22.23
C LEU A 493 24.66 1.41 23.71
N HIS A 494 23.79 2.33 24.11
CA HIS A 494 23.21 2.39 25.45
C HIS A 494 21.71 2.12 25.35
N VAL A 495 21.23 1.06 26.00
CA VAL A 495 19.82 0.67 25.99
C VAL A 495 19.20 1.02 27.33
N PHE A 496 18.27 1.98 27.34
CA PHE A 496 17.58 2.45 28.53
C PHE A 496 16.31 1.63 28.76
N GLN A 497 16.36 0.75 29.77
CA GLN A 497 15.29 -0.16 30.11
C GLN A 497 14.55 0.30 31.37
N ARG A 498 13.24 0.53 31.24
CA ARG A 498 12.36 0.74 32.40
C ARG A 498 11.83 -0.57 33.00
N THR A 499 11.33 -1.47 32.15
CA THR A 499 10.79 -2.76 32.60
C THR A 499 11.19 -3.83 31.60
N PRO A 500 11.83 -4.93 32.02
CA PRO A 500 12.17 -6.03 31.11
C PRO A 500 10.91 -6.75 30.58
N ASN A 501 11.04 -7.44 29.45
CA ASN A 501 9.93 -8.18 28.83
C ASN A 501 10.17 -9.68 28.82
N TRP A 502 9.09 -10.47 28.79
CA TRP A 502 9.18 -11.92 28.57
C TRP A 502 9.60 -12.20 27.13
N ILE A 503 10.84 -12.69 26.96
CA ILE A 503 11.41 -13.09 25.66
C ILE A 503 11.51 -14.61 25.58
N LEU A 504 10.88 -15.19 24.56
CA LEU A 504 10.99 -16.60 24.22
C LEU A 504 11.84 -16.79 22.95
N PRO A 505 12.46 -17.99 22.77
CA PRO A 505 13.24 -18.28 21.58
C PRO A 505 12.36 -18.23 20.33
N ARG A 506 12.89 -17.61 19.27
CA ARG A 506 12.21 -17.54 17.99
C ARG A 506 12.59 -18.74 17.12
N LEU A 507 11.58 -19.45 16.63
CA LEU A 507 11.75 -20.59 15.72
C LEU A 507 12.09 -20.09 14.31
N GLU A 508 13.28 -19.55 14.09
CA GLU A 508 13.66 -19.04 12.77
C GLU A 508 13.75 -20.17 11.72
N ARG A 509 13.33 -19.84 10.49
CA ARG A 509 13.49 -20.71 9.32
C ARG A 509 13.45 -19.86 8.07
N ARG A 510 14.44 -19.99 7.21
CA ARG A 510 14.40 -19.50 5.83
C ARG A 510 13.75 -20.55 4.94
N TYR A 511 12.87 -20.12 4.06
CA TYR A 511 12.21 -21.00 3.10
C TYR A 511 13.09 -21.16 1.87
N SER A 512 13.22 -22.41 1.41
CA SER A 512 13.95 -22.76 0.20
C SER A 512 13.08 -22.53 -1.05
N TRP A 513 13.69 -22.65 -2.23
CA TRP A 513 12.94 -22.64 -3.48
C TRP A 513 11.89 -23.77 -3.55
N PHE A 514 12.18 -24.92 -2.92
CA PHE A 514 11.27 -26.08 -2.88
C PHE A 514 10.05 -25.80 -2.00
N ASP A 515 10.23 -25.11 -0.87
CA ASP A 515 9.12 -24.65 -0.02
C ASP A 515 8.18 -23.72 -0.80
N GLY A 516 8.76 -22.76 -1.54
CA GLY A 516 8.01 -21.83 -2.40
C GLY A 516 7.30 -22.53 -3.56
N TRP A 517 7.90 -23.60 -4.11
CA TRP A 517 7.26 -24.42 -5.14
C TRP A 517 6.07 -25.20 -4.56
N LEU A 518 6.22 -25.90 -3.44
CA LEU A 518 5.13 -26.60 -2.75
C LEU A 518 3.98 -25.66 -2.37
N ALA A 519 4.30 -24.45 -1.91
CA ALA A 519 3.29 -23.46 -1.52
C ALA A 519 2.38 -23.01 -2.68
N ARG A 520 2.77 -23.22 -3.94
CA ARG A 520 1.94 -22.92 -5.11
C ARG A 520 0.88 -23.97 -5.39
N PHE A 521 0.98 -25.16 -4.82
CA PHE A 521 0.02 -26.25 -5.02
C PHE A 521 -1.01 -26.26 -3.88
N PRO A 522 -2.28 -25.93 -4.15
CA PRO A 522 -3.34 -26.15 -3.18
C PRO A 522 -3.43 -27.65 -2.82
N PRO A 523 -3.68 -28.02 -1.54
CA PRO A 523 -4.01 -27.16 -0.41
C PRO A 523 -2.83 -26.82 0.52
N TYR A 524 -1.56 -26.99 0.11
CA TYR A 524 -0.40 -26.95 1.01
C TYR A 524 -0.28 -25.66 1.84
N ALA A 525 -0.28 -24.49 1.20
CA ALA A 525 -0.13 -23.21 1.89
C ALA A 525 -1.28 -22.95 2.89
N TRP A 526 -2.48 -23.40 2.56
CA TRP A 526 -3.64 -23.33 3.44
C TRP A 526 -3.45 -24.22 4.68
N ALA A 527 -2.99 -25.46 4.49
CA ALA A 527 -2.75 -26.40 5.59
C ALA A 527 -1.65 -25.89 6.55
N VAL A 528 -0.55 -25.36 6.00
CA VAL A 528 0.54 -24.75 6.79
C VAL A 528 0.04 -23.58 7.62
N ARG A 529 -0.79 -22.70 7.03
CA ARG A 529 -1.43 -21.60 7.75
C ARG A 529 -2.27 -22.12 8.93
N HIS A 530 -3.15 -23.10 8.69
CA HIS A 530 -4.01 -23.65 9.75
C HIS A 530 -3.21 -24.31 10.87
N GLY A 531 -2.15 -25.06 10.53
CA GLY A 531 -1.26 -25.64 11.52
C GLY A 531 -0.66 -24.58 12.45
N TRP A 532 -0.20 -23.45 11.91
CA TRP A 532 0.32 -22.35 12.71
C TRP A 532 -0.76 -21.65 13.55
N VAL A 533 -1.94 -21.39 12.99
CA VAL A 533 -3.05 -20.79 13.75
C VAL A 533 -3.44 -21.68 14.93
N TRP A 534 -3.53 -22.99 14.73
CA TRP A 534 -3.83 -23.94 15.78
C TRP A 534 -2.75 -23.99 16.87
N PHE A 535 -1.48 -23.99 16.48
CA PHE A 535 -0.35 -23.91 17.41
C PHE A 535 -0.39 -22.64 18.28
N LEU A 536 -0.64 -21.48 17.66
CA LEU A 536 -0.74 -20.20 18.37
C LEU A 536 -1.95 -20.17 19.33
N GLU A 537 -3.10 -20.69 18.90
CA GLU A 537 -4.30 -20.83 19.74
C GLU A 537 -4.04 -21.71 20.98
N LEU A 538 -3.28 -22.80 20.85
CA LEU A 538 -2.86 -23.61 22.01
C LEU A 538 -1.99 -22.81 22.99
N GLY A 539 -1.13 -21.93 22.48
CA GLY A 539 -0.27 -21.04 23.27
C GLY A 539 -1.05 -20.13 24.22
N ARG A 540 -2.32 -19.79 23.93
CA ARG A 540 -3.19 -18.97 24.79
C ARG A 540 -3.31 -19.51 26.22
N ARG A 541 -3.30 -20.84 26.38
CA ARG A 541 -3.34 -21.52 27.69
C ARG A 541 -2.15 -21.13 28.58
N GLY A 542 -1.05 -20.72 27.98
CA GLY A 542 0.15 -20.27 28.70
C GLY A 542 -0.04 -18.97 29.50
N PHE A 543 -1.09 -18.18 29.22
CA PHE A 543 -1.34 -16.95 29.98
C PHE A 543 -2.37 -17.13 31.09
N GLN A 544 -2.77 -18.37 31.37
CA GLN A 544 -3.62 -18.71 32.50
C GLN A 544 -2.75 -19.23 33.65
N ASP A 545 -3.03 -18.77 34.86
CA ASP A 545 -2.34 -19.24 36.06
C ASP A 545 -2.58 -20.74 36.29
N GLY A 546 -1.57 -21.44 36.83
CA GLY A 546 -1.65 -22.87 37.15
C GLY A 546 -1.53 -23.85 35.97
N THR A 547 -1.53 -23.40 34.71
CA THR A 547 -1.48 -24.34 33.58
C THR A 547 -0.08 -24.94 33.34
N LEU A 548 -0.04 -26.19 32.85
CA LEU A 548 1.20 -26.84 32.42
C LEU A 548 1.90 -26.06 31.29
N MET A 549 1.12 -25.46 30.38
CA MET A 549 1.65 -24.63 29.30
C MET A 549 2.41 -23.42 29.84
N ARG A 550 1.87 -22.73 30.86
CA ARG A 550 2.55 -21.59 31.49
C ARG A 550 3.88 -21.99 32.11
N ARG A 551 3.89 -23.10 32.87
CA ARG A 551 5.11 -23.66 33.47
C ARG A 551 6.17 -23.96 32.42
N PHE A 552 5.76 -24.57 31.30
CA PHE A 552 6.64 -24.85 30.17
C PHE A 552 7.20 -23.58 29.53
N MET A 553 6.37 -22.56 29.28
CA MET A 553 6.81 -21.29 28.69
C MET A 553 7.77 -20.52 29.60
N LEU A 554 7.50 -20.47 30.91
CA LEU A 554 8.39 -19.86 31.91
C LEU A 554 9.74 -20.58 31.97
N TRP A 555 9.72 -21.92 31.96
CA TRP A 555 10.95 -22.72 31.92
C TRP A 555 11.77 -22.41 30.67
N TRP A 556 11.13 -22.31 29.50
CA TRP A 556 11.81 -21.98 28.25
C TRP A 556 12.37 -20.56 28.28
N ALA A 557 11.60 -19.56 28.73
CA ALA A 557 12.07 -18.18 28.85
C ALA A 557 13.29 -18.08 29.78
N ALA A 558 13.24 -18.74 30.94
CA ALA A 558 14.36 -18.79 31.88
C ALA A 558 15.59 -19.51 31.29
N ARG A 559 15.39 -20.66 30.63
CA ARG A 559 16.47 -21.40 29.96
C ARG A 559 17.10 -20.55 28.86
N HIS A 560 16.30 -19.93 28.00
CA HIS A 560 16.75 -19.07 26.91
C HIS A 560 17.63 -17.93 27.42
N ARG A 561 17.16 -17.21 28.45
CA ARG A 561 17.92 -16.14 29.11
C ARG A 561 19.23 -16.67 29.72
N ARG A 562 19.19 -17.81 30.42
CA ARG A 562 20.38 -18.42 31.06
C ARG A 562 21.43 -18.88 30.06
N VAL A 563 21.01 -19.42 28.90
CA VAL A 563 21.94 -19.90 27.87
C VAL A 563 22.60 -18.73 27.15
N GLN A 564 21.88 -17.63 26.91
CA GLN A 564 22.42 -16.50 26.14
C GLN A 564 23.18 -15.48 27.00
N LEU A 565 22.96 -15.44 28.32
CA LEU A 565 23.60 -14.50 29.24
C LEU A 565 24.35 -15.24 30.35
N PRO A 566 25.69 -15.35 30.28
CA PRO A 566 26.48 -15.94 31.35
C PRO A 566 26.40 -15.14 32.67
N ASP A 567 26.40 -13.80 32.58
CA ASP A 567 26.42 -12.90 33.76
C ASP A 567 25.12 -13.01 34.60
N PRO A 568 25.20 -13.45 35.88
CA PRO A 568 24.06 -13.46 36.80
C PRO A 568 23.42 -12.08 37.04
N ALA A 569 24.20 -11.00 37.11
CA ALA A 569 23.69 -9.67 37.42
C ALA A 569 22.82 -9.13 36.27
N LEU A 570 23.34 -9.24 35.04
CA LEU A 570 22.59 -8.89 33.83
C LEU A 570 21.34 -9.77 33.64
N ARG A 571 21.39 -11.06 34.00
CA ARG A 571 20.20 -11.93 33.99
C ARG A 571 19.10 -11.44 34.92
N GLY A 572 19.45 -10.95 36.10
CA GLY A 572 18.50 -10.35 37.05
C GLY A 572 17.85 -9.10 36.49
N LYS A 573 18.64 -8.20 35.88
CA LYS A 573 18.14 -6.98 35.22
C LYS A 573 17.16 -7.25 34.06
N LEU A 574 17.23 -8.44 33.44
CA LEU A 574 16.40 -8.84 32.30
C LEU A 574 15.28 -9.82 32.67
N GLU A 575 15.04 -10.06 33.96
CA GLU A 575 13.94 -10.90 34.45
C GLU A 575 12.69 -10.04 34.75
N PRO A 576 11.55 -10.29 34.08
CA PRO A 576 10.30 -9.60 34.38
C PRO A 576 9.72 -9.95 35.75
N ASP A 577 9.18 -8.96 36.42
CA ASP A 577 8.52 -9.03 37.73
C ASP A 577 6.99 -9.21 37.64
N TYR A 578 6.45 -9.31 36.42
CA TYR A 578 5.01 -9.43 36.17
C TYR A 578 4.65 -10.78 35.50
N PRO A 579 3.39 -11.23 35.62
CA PRO A 579 2.93 -12.50 35.06
C PRO A 579 3.14 -12.65 33.54
N LEU A 580 3.59 -13.84 33.12
CA LEU A 580 3.70 -14.18 31.69
C LEU A 580 2.34 -14.04 30.99
N GLY A 581 2.33 -13.27 29.89
CA GLY A 581 1.15 -12.96 29.10
C GLY A 581 0.43 -11.65 29.45
N CYS A 582 0.77 -10.98 30.56
CA CYS A 582 0.21 -9.67 30.87
C CYS A 582 0.58 -8.60 29.82
N LYS A 583 1.81 -8.66 29.30
CA LYS A 583 2.24 -7.97 28.08
C LYS A 583 2.39 -8.98 26.95
N ARG A 584 2.37 -8.51 25.70
CA ARG A 584 2.67 -9.35 24.53
C ARG A 584 4.04 -10.00 24.70
N ILE A 585 4.10 -11.31 24.52
CA ILE A 585 5.35 -12.06 24.55
C ILE A 585 6.18 -11.68 23.33
N ILE A 586 7.47 -11.47 23.54
CA ILE A 586 8.41 -11.14 22.47
C ILE A 586 9.14 -12.43 22.07
N TYR A 587 9.24 -12.69 20.77
CA TYR A 587 10.03 -13.80 20.24
C TYR A 587 11.31 -13.25 19.60
N ALA A 588 12.45 -13.52 20.23
CA ALA A 588 13.75 -13.06 19.75
C ALA A 588 14.88 -14.00 20.20
N SER A 589 15.85 -14.22 19.32
CA SER A 589 17.02 -15.08 19.57
C SER A 589 18.34 -14.31 19.50
N ASP A 590 18.32 -13.07 19.03
CA ASP A 590 19.48 -12.22 18.76
C ASP A 590 19.58 -10.98 19.66
N TYR A 591 18.61 -10.78 20.57
CA TYR A 591 18.60 -9.66 21.53
C TYR A 591 19.58 -9.82 22.69
N TYR A 592 19.44 -10.87 23.51
CA TYR A 592 20.35 -11.08 24.64
C TYR A 592 21.83 -11.18 24.24
N PRO A 593 22.20 -11.82 23.11
CA PRO A 593 23.59 -11.85 22.64
C PRO A 593 24.23 -10.48 22.41
N VAL A 594 23.44 -9.41 22.24
CA VAL A 594 23.96 -8.03 22.12
C VAL A 594 24.69 -7.62 23.40
N PHE A 595 24.15 -7.97 24.57
CA PHE A 595 24.74 -7.59 25.86
C PHE A 595 25.78 -8.60 26.38
N ALA A 596 25.77 -9.83 25.85
CA ALA A 596 26.71 -10.88 26.28
C ALA A 596 28.13 -10.72 25.70
N GLN A 597 28.28 -10.00 24.57
CA GLN A 597 29.50 -10.05 23.74
C GLN A 597 30.36 -8.78 23.79
N ALA A 598 30.88 -8.45 24.99
CA ALA A 598 32.04 -7.55 25.10
C ALA A 598 33.37 -8.22 24.69
N ALA A 599 33.38 -9.52 24.35
CA ALA A 599 34.56 -10.26 23.88
C ALA A 599 34.32 -10.80 22.46
N GLY A 600 35.00 -10.24 21.45
CA GLY A 600 34.92 -10.72 20.05
C GLY A 600 34.82 -9.64 18.96
N GLY A 601 35.08 -8.36 19.25
CA GLY A 601 35.15 -7.29 18.24
C GLY A 601 33.82 -6.61 17.88
N ARG A 602 32.76 -6.80 18.67
CA ARG A 602 31.52 -6.00 18.59
C ARG A 602 31.64 -4.72 19.44
N PRO A 603 30.95 -3.62 19.08
CA PRO A 603 30.92 -2.41 19.88
C PRO A 603 30.27 -2.67 21.26
N ALA A 604 30.71 -1.91 22.27
CA ALA A 604 30.19 -2.04 23.63
C ALA A 604 28.71 -1.67 23.68
N ALA A 605 27.86 -2.65 24.03
CA ALA A 605 26.44 -2.44 24.30
C ALA A 605 26.17 -2.52 25.80
N GLU A 606 25.66 -1.44 26.37
CA GLU A 606 25.35 -1.33 27.79
C GLU A 606 23.83 -1.32 28.02
N LEU A 607 23.37 -2.12 28.98
CA LEU A 607 22.00 -2.06 29.49
C LEU A 607 21.95 -1.12 30.70
N VAL A 608 21.29 0.03 30.53
CA VAL A 608 21.09 1.04 31.58
C VAL A 608 19.70 0.83 32.19
N THR A 609 19.67 0.57 33.49
CA THR A 609 18.43 0.28 34.26
C THR A 609 18.06 1.42 35.20
N GLU A 610 18.99 2.34 35.40
CA GLU A 610 18.85 3.56 36.17
C GLU A 610 17.85 4.49 35.45
N GLY A 611 17.02 5.19 36.22
CA GLY A 611 16.02 6.10 35.65
C GLY A 611 16.67 7.21 34.83
N ILE A 612 15.97 7.74 33.82
CA ILE A 612 16.43 8.93 33.09
C ILE A 612 15.96 10.17 33.85
N GLY A 613 16.89 11.04 34.26
CA GLY A 613 16.57 12.32 34.90
C GLY A 613 16.21 13.40 33.88
N CYS A 614 17.07 13.61 32.88
CA CYS A 614 16.80 14.49 31.75
C CYS A 614 17.64 14.11 30.51
N ILE A 615 17.23 14.63 29.36
CA ILE A 615 18.03 14.65 28.13
C ILE A 615 18.80 15.97 28.13
N THR A 616 20.11 15.88 27.88
CA THR A 616 21.01 17.04 27.79
C THR A 616 21.29 17.36 26.32
N PRO A 617 21.85 18.54 25.99
CA PRO A 617 22.18 18.87 24.60
C PRO A 617 23.11 17.86 23.89
N THR A 618 23.87 17.07 24.66
CA THR A 618 24.87 16.12 24.16
C THR A 618 24.60 14.68 24.56
N GLY A 619 23.46 14.35 25.17
CA GLY A 619 23.22 12.99 25.68
C GLY A 619 22.07 12.84 26.67
N ILE A 620 22.23 11.92 27.61
CA ILE A 620 21.27 11.63 28.67
C ILE A 620 21.96 11.72 30.03
N ARG A 621 21.29 12.34 31.01
CA ARG A 621 21.65 12.26 32.43
C ARG A 621 20.70 11.31 33.14
N THR A 622 21.26 10.28 33.76
CA THR A 622 20.49 9.34 34.59
C THR A 622 20.17 9.95 35.96
N ALA A 623 19.20 9.36 36.66
CA ALA A 623 18.70 9.86 37.95
C ALA A 623 19.74 9.79 39.08
N ASP A 624 20.74 8.91 38.96
CA ASP A 624 21.91 8.80 39.84
C ASP A 624 23.04 9.78 39.46
N GLY A 625 22.83 10.63 38.45
CA GLY A 625 23.74 11.72 38.08
C GLY A 625 24.80 11.38 37.03
N ARG A 626 24.79 10.17 36.46
CA ARG A 626 25.72 9.80 35.38
C ARG A 626 25.31 10.46 34.06
N ASP A 627 26.25 11.15 33.42
CA ASP A 627 26.11 11.69 32.08
C ASP A 627 26.61 10.70 31.02
N ILE A 628 25.74 10.38 30.05
CA ILE A 628 26.02 9.48 28.93
C ILE A 628 25.96 10.30 27.65
N GLY A 629 27.12 10.53 27.02
CA GLY A 629 27.23 11.28 25.77
C GLY A 629 26.77 10.46 24.56
N LEU A 630 25.87 11.02 23.75
CA LEU A 630 25.23 10.36 22.60
C LEU A 630 25.26 11.26 21.36
N ASP A 631 25.46 10.64 20.19
CA ASP A 631 25.36 11.33 18.89
C ASP A 631 23.99 11.11 18.25
N ALA A 632 23.27 10.05 18.66
CA ALA A 632 21.92 9.75 18.21
C ALA A 632 21.06 9.17 19.35
N LEU A 633 19.79 9.53 19.36
CA LEU A 633 18.77 9.06 20.30
C LEU A 633 17.61 8.43 19.53
N VAL A 634 17.36 7.15 19.77
CA VAL A 634 16.28 6.36 19.17
C VAL A 634 15.20 6.09 20.22
N CYS A 635 14.01 6.62 19.98
CA CYS A 635 12.83 6.39 20.81
C CYS A 635 12.03 5.20 20.28
N ALA A 636 12.05 4.09 21.02
CA ALA A 636 11.24 2.90 20.80
C ALA A 636 10.12 2.82 21.86
N THR A 637 9.46 3.97 22.07
CA THR A 637 8.59 4.27 23.22
C THR A 637 7.11 3.94 23.00
N GLY A 638 6.78 3.40 21.83
CA GLY A 638 5.45 2.87 21.52
C GLY A 638 4.51 3.90 20.91
N PHE A 639 3.22 3.75 21.19
CA PHE A 639 2.13 4.49 20.56
C PHE A 639 1.13 4.95 21.61
N ASP A 640 0.33 5.96 21.29
CA ASP A 640 -0.87 6.27 22.05
C ASP A 640 -2.02 5.33 21.64
N THR A 641 -2.44 4.48 22.58
CA THR A 641 -3.44 3.42 22.37
C THR A 641 -4.73 3.66 23.16
N VAL A 642 -4.74 4.63 24.07
CA VAL A 642 -5.90 4.98 24.89
C VAL A 642 -6.81 5.92 24.11
N HIS A 643 -6.18 6.83 23.37
CA HIS A 643 -6.81 7.90 22.65
C HIS A 643 -7.11 7.55 21.19
N LEU A 644 -7.85 6.46 20.98
CA LEU A 644 -8.24 6.01 19.65
C LEU A 644 -9.01 7.11 18.90
N LEU A 645 -8.63 7.35 17.64
CA LEU A 645 -9.30 8.31 16.74
C LEU A 645 -9.29 9.78 17.17
N GLN A 646 -8.46 10.19 18.13
CA GLN A 646 -8.38 11.61 18.54
C GLN A 646 -8.08 12.60 17.40
N SER A 647 -7.39 12.16 16.36
CA SER A 647 -7.07 12.99 15.20
C SER A 647 -8.24 13.20 14.23
N LEU A 648 -9.41 12.60 14.50
CA LEU A 648 -10.60 12.63 13.66
C LEU A 648 -11.82 13.03 14.48
N GLN A 649 -12.51 14.08 14.06
CA GLN A 649 -13.79 14.46 14.68
C GLN A 649 -14.91 13.60 14.09
N VAL A 650 -15.46 12.67 14.87
CA VAL A 650 -16.57 11.81 14.44
C VAL A 650 -17.84 12.24 15.18
N HIS A 651 -18.83 12.75 14.44
CA HIS A 651 -20.13 13.16 14.93
C HIS A 651 -21.19 12.13 14.53
N GLY A 652 -21.85 11.55 15.52
CA GLY A 652 -22.98 10.64 15.36
C GLY A 652 -24.31 11.38 15.42
N ARG A 653 -25.35 10.66 15.85
CA ARG A 653 -26.70 11.22 16.07
C ARG A 653 -26.71 12.32 17.11
N GLY A 654 -27.65 13.26 16.96
CA GLY A 654 -27.83 14.39 17.88
C GLY A 654 -26.62 15.32 17.98
N GLY A 655 -25.65 15.19 17.07
CA GLY A 655 -24.39 15.96 17.09
C GLY A 655 -23.34 15.45 18.08
N GLY A 656 -23.63 14.40 18.87
CA GLY A 656 -22.71 13.84 19.86
C GLY A 656 -21.44 13.27 19.20
N THR A 657 -20.31 13.43 19.88
CA THR A 657 -19.00 13.02 19.34
C THR A 657 -18.55 11.66 19.86
N LEU A 658 -17.77 10.94 19.07
CA LEU A 658 -17.18 9.67 19.50
C LEU A 658 -16.22 9.85 20.68
N ALA A 659 -15.53 11.00 20.72
CA ALA A 659 -14.68 11.37 21.84
C ALA A 659 -15.46 11.51 23.16
N GLU A 660 -16.67 12.09 23.13
CA GLU A 660 -17.55 12.15 24.29
C GLU A 660 -18.05 10.76 24.70
N ALA A 661 -18.45 9.93 23.73
CA ALA A 661 -18.90 8.56 23.99
C ALA A 661 -17.79 7.67 24.61
N TRP A 662 -16.52 8.02 24.39
CA TRP A 662 -15.36 7.28 24.90
C TRP A 662 -14.60 8.00 26.02
N ARG A 663 -15.20 9.03 26.65
CA ARG A 663 -14.58 9.78 27.76
C ARG A 663 -14.09 8.86 28.90
N ASP A 664 -14.88 7.85 29.22
CA ASP A 664 -14.58 6.86 30.29
C ASP A 664 -13.93 5.57 29.74
N GLY A 665 -13.28 5.70 28.59
CA GLY A 665 -12.57 4.63 27.90
C GLY A 665 -13.33 4.04 26.72
N PRO A 666 -12.63 3.66 25.62
CA PRO A 666 -13.27 3.14 24.42
C PRO A 666 -14.09 1.88 24.64
N GLU A 667 -15.33 1.90 24.14
CA GLU A 667 -16.26 0.76 24.15
C GLU A 667 -16.93 0.59 22.79
N ALA A 668 -17.18 -0.67 22.42
CA ALA A 668 -17.90 -1.02 21.20
C ALA A 668 -18.53 -2.41 21.32
N PHE A 669 -19.66 -2.63 20.66
CA PHE A 669 -20.29 -3.95 20.59
C PHE A 669 -19.50 -4.86 19.65
N HIS A 670 -18.96 -5.95 20.19
CA HIS A 670 -17.99 -6.83 19.53
C HIS A 670 -16.77 -6.08 18.95
N GLY A 671 -16.46 -4.87 19.43
CA GLY A 671 -15.39 -4.05 18.86
C GLY A 671 -15.65 -3.52 17.45
N ILE A 672 -16.89 -3.59 16.95
CA ILE A 672 -17.27 -3.19 15.58
C ILE A 672 -18.22 -1.99 15.60
N HIS A 673 -19.26 -2.02 16.43
CA HIS A 673 -20.34 -1.03 16.41
C HIS A 673 -20.31 -0.15 17.66
N VAL A 674 -20.64 1.13 17.50
CA VAL A 674 -20.78 2.08 18.62
C VAL A 674 -22.20 2.65 18.58
N ALA A 675 -22.93 2.55 19.69
CA ALA A 675 -24.26 3.15 19.79
C ALA A 675 -24.16 4.67 19.62
N GLY A 676 -25.11 5.27 18.88
CA GLY A 676 -25.07 6.66 18.46
C GLY A 676 -24.38 6.90 17.11
N PHE A 677 -23.72 5.90 16.52
CA PHE A 677 -22.96 6.04 15.26
C PHE A 677 -23.42 5.01 14.21
N PRO A 678 -24.56 5.27 13.52
CA PRO A 678 -25.15 4.32 12.57
C PRO A 678 -24.25 4.10 11.35
N ASN A 679 -24.28 2.90 10.78
CA ASN A 679 -23.47 2.52 9.61
C ASN A 679 -21.95 2.73 9.76
N LEU A 680 -21.44 2.98 10.98
CA LEU A 680 -20.02 3.02 11.30
C LEU A 680 -19.55 1.62 11.73
N TYR A 681 -18.49 1.11 11.09
CA TYR A 681 -17.89 -0.18 11.41
C TYR A 681 -16.41 -0.01 11.74
N LEU A 682 -16.03 -0.32 12.98
CA LEU A 682 -14.64 -0.30 13.43
C LEU A 682 -13.94 -1.63 13.08
N MET A 683 -12.77 -1.53 12.44
CA MET A 683 -11.90 -2.67 12.20
C MET A 683 -10.74 -2.64 13.20
N LEU A 684 -10.65 -3.70 14.01
CA LEU A 684 -9.79 -3.73 15.20
C LEU A 684 -10.14 -2.62 16.21
N GLY A 685 -11.43 -2.44 16.49
CA GLY A 685 -11.89 -1.53 17.55
C GLY A 685 -11.59 -2.05 18.96
N PRO A 686 -12.14 -1.40 20.00
CA PRO A 686 -11.90 -1.76 21.39
C PRO A 686 -12.11 -3.26 21.68
N ASN A 687 -11.25 -3.82 22.51
CA ASN A 687 -11.28 -5.21 22.95
C ASN A 687 -11.25 -6.29 21.85
N THR A 688 -10.59 -6.02 20.72
CA THR A 688 -10.43 -7.00 19.63
C THR A 688 -8.97 -7.32 19.27
N ALA A 689 -8.01 -6.66 19.91
CA ALA A 689 -6.60 -7.04 19.75
C ALA A 689 -6.33 -8.41 20.42
N THR A 690 -5.23 -9.04 20.02
CA THR A 690 -4.82 -10.38 20.48
C THR A 690 -3.40 -10.36 21.04
N GLY A 691 -3.15 -11.18 22.06
CA GLY A 691 -1.84 -11.36 22.68
C GLY A 691 -1.08 -12.61 22.22
N HIS A 692 -1.74 -13.55 21.55
CA HIS A 692 -1.20 -14.88 21.22
C HIS A 692 -1.32 -15.27 19.74
N THR A 693 -2.20 -14.62 18.97
CA THR A 693 -2.49 -14.96 17.56
C THR A 693 -2.31 -13.77 16.61
N SER A 694 -2.68 -13.98 15.34
CA SER A 694 -2.70 -12.97 14.29
C SER A 694 -3.97 -12.12 14.37
N THR A 695 -3.83 -10.80 14.33
CA THR A 695 -4.95 -9.85 14.29
C THR A 695 -5.83 -10.02 13.04
N LEU A 696 -5.30 -10.59 11.96
CA LEU A 696 -6.05 -10.85 10.74
C LEU A 696 -7.26 -11.78 10.97
N LEU A 697 -7.17 -12.65 11.98
CA LEU A 697 -8.25 -13.57 12.34
C LEU A 697 -9.46 -12.87 12.98
N TYR A 698 -9.28 -11.64 13.49
CA TYR A 698 -10.35 -10.78 14.00
C TYR A 698 -10.89 -9.85 12.91
N ILE A 699 -10.02 -9.37 12.02
CA ILE A 699 -10.38 -8.50 10.89
C ILE A 699 -11.33 -9.20 9.92
N GLU A 700 -10.99 -10.40 9.46
CA GLU A 700 -11.78 -11.11 8.43
C GLU A 700 -13.26 -11.27 8.82
N PRO A 701 -13.63 -11.84 9.99
CA PRO A 701 -15.03 -11.97 10.38
C PRO A 701 -15.70 -10.61 10.64
N ALA A 702 -14.98 -9.59 11.12
CA ALA A 702 -15.53 -8.24 11.30
C ALA A 702 -15.93 -7.62 9.95
N VAL A 703 -15.08 -7.77 8.93
CA VAL A 703 -15.39 -7.34 7.55
C VAL A 703 -16.60 -8.11 7.01
N GLN A 704 -16.67 -9.43 7.19
CA GLN A 704 -17.83 -10.20 6.73
C GLN A 704 -19.13 -9.75 7.42
N HIS A 705 -19.07 -9.44 8.72
CA HIS A 705 -20.22 -8.93 9.45
C HIS A 705 -20.63 -7.54 8.96
N ALA A 706 -19.69 -6.62 8.72
CA ALA A 706 -19.99 -5.31 8.16
C ALA A 706 -20.66 -5.40 6.78
N ILE A 707 -20.19 -6.29 5.91
CA ILE A 707 -20.81 -6.56 4.59
C ILE A 707 -22.23 -7.12 4.75
N ALA A 708 -22.44 -8.04 5.70
CA ALA A 708 -23.76 -8.58 5.99
C ALA A 708 -24.73 -7.47 6.48
N CYS A 709 -24.24 -6.54 7.30
CA CYS A 709 -25.00 -5.38 7.74
C CYS A 709 -25.39 -4.47 6.55
N MET A 710 -24.44 -4.18 5.66
CA MET A 710 -24.71 -3.36 4.45
C MET A 710 -25.77 -4.00 3.56
N ARG A 711 -25.71 -5.32 3.36
CA ARG A 711 -26.74 -6.05 2.61
C ARG A 711 -28.09 -6.00 3.31
N ALA A 712 -28.14 -6.23 4.62
CA ALA A 712 -29.39 -6.14 5.37
C ALA A 712 -30.05 -4.75 5.28
N VAL A 713 -29.24 -3.68 5.29
CA VAL A 713 -29.71 -2.31 5.08
C VAL A 713 -30.27 -2.15 3.66
N ALA A 714 -29.53 -2.58 2.63
CA ALA A 714 -29.96 -2.47 1.24
C ALA A 714 -31.22 -3.32 0.92
N ASP A 715 -31.22 -4.59 1.31
CA ASP A 715 -32.30 -5.56 1.05
C ASP A 715 -33.60 -5.19 1.79
N GLY A 716 -33.47 -4.59 2.98
CA GLY A 716 -34.61 -4.11 3.77
C GLY A 716 -35.13 -2.72 3.38
N GLY A 717 -34.47 -2.03 2.43
CA GLY A 717 -34.82 -0.66 2.07
C GLY A 717 -34.59 0.35 3.22
N HIS A 718 -33.69 0.03 4.13
CA HIS A 718 -33.36 0.85 5.29
C HIS A 718 -32.29 1.89 4.93
N LYS A 719 -32.26 3.00 5.66
CA LYS A 719 -31.17 3.98 5.56
C LYS A 719 -29.96 3.60 6.37
N ALA A 720 -30.19 2.96 7.52
CA ALA A 720 -29.13 2.68 8.48
C ALA A 720 -29.40 1.45 9.35
N ILE A 721 -28.30 0.90 9.88
CA ILE A 721 -28.29 -0.07 10.96
C ILE A 721 -27.42 0.46 12.10
N GLU A 722 -27.88 0.24 13.33
CA GLU A 722 -27.20 0.71 14.53
C GLU A 722 -27.39 -0.29 15.67
N VAL A 723 -26.36 -0.47 16.50
CA VAL A 723 -26.47 -1.27 17.72
C VAL A 723 -27.28 -0.53 18.78
N ARG A 724 -28.13 -1.27 19.49
CA ARG A 724 -28.87 -0.76 20.65
C ARG A 724 -27.92 -0.48 21.81
N GLU A 725 -28.13 0.62 22.52
CA GLU A 725 -27.28 1.04 23.64
C GLU A 725 -27.26 0.01 24.77
N GLU A 726 -28.42 -0.58 25.10
CA GLU A 726 -28.52 -1.63 26.12
C GLU A 726 -27.72 -2.88 25.76
N ALA A 727 -27.70 -3.26 24.48
CA ALA A 727 -26.95 -4.42 24.00
C ALA A 727 -25.45 -4.16 24.04
N MET A 728 -25.01 -2.96 23.64
CA MET A 728 -23.61 -2.56 23.72
C MET A 728 -23.11 -2.51 25.17
N ARG A 729 -23.87 -1.88 26.07
CA ARG A 729 -23.50 -1.78 27.50
C ARG A 729 -23.45 -3.14 28.17
N GLY A 730 -24.47 -3.98 27.97
CA GLY A 730 -24.51 -5.34 28.54
C GLY A 730 -23.34 -6.20 28.06
N HIS A 731 -22.99 -6.10 26.78
CA HIS A 731 -21.82 -6.78 26.22
C HIS A 731 -20.51 -6.32 26.88
N ASN A 732 -20.28 -5.00 26.99
CA ASN A 732 -19.05 -4.47 27.56
C ASN A 732 -18.93 -4.75 29.06
N ALA A 733 -20.03 -4.70 29.83
CA ALA A 733 -20.02 -5.07 31.25
C ALA A 733 -19.56 -6.52 31.45
N ALA A 734 -20.13 -7.47 30.70
CA ALA A 734 -19.72 -8.88 30.75
C ALA A 734 -18.26 -9.09 30.30
N LEU A 735 -17.80 -8.30 29.32
CA LEU A 735 -16.43 -8.34 28.83
C LEU A 735 -15.43 -7.84 29.88
N GLN A 736 -15.74 -6.73 30.55
CA GLN A 736 -14.90 -6.15 31.59
C GLN A 736 -14.83 -7.03 32.84
N GLU A 737 -15.92 -7.74 33.22
CA GLU A 737 -15.87 -8.72 34.31
C GLU A 737 -14.82 -9.81 34.03
N ARG A 738 -14.81 -10.34 32.80
CA ARG A 738 -13.83 -11.34 32.37
C ARG A 738 -12.40 -10.79 32.32
N LEU A 739 -12.23 -9.56 31.83
CA LEU A 739 -10.92 -8.90 31.72
C LEU A 739 -10.35 -8.54 33.10
N GLY A 740 -11.17 -8.11 34.05
CA GLY A 740 -10.75 -7.79 35.42
C GLY A 740 -10.16 -8.99 36.17
N ARG A 741 -10.61 -10.21 35.86
CA ARG A 741 -10.06 -11.46 36.42
C ARG A 741 -8.88 -12.05 35.64
N SER A 742 -8.46 -11.39 34.57
CA SER A 742 -7.45 -11.92 33.66
C SER A 742 -6.04 -11.46 33.99
N VAL A 743 -5.04 -12.13 33.40
CA VAL A 743 -3.63 -11.75 33.50
C VAL A 743 -3.35 -10.31 33.02
N TRP A 744 -4.16 -9.77 32.11
CA TRP A 744 -3.96 -8.43 31.54
C TRP A 744 -4.30 -7.29 32.51
N ALA A 745 -5.03 -7.58 33.59
CA ALA A 745 -5.30 -6.64 34.68
C ALA A 745 -4.17 -6.60 35.73
N GLN A 746 -3.18 -7.49 35.66
CA GLN A 746 -2.18 -7.70 36.71
C GLN A 746 -0.86 -6.92 36.49
N CYS A 747 -0.74 -6.11 35.44
CA CYS A 747 0.42 -5.24 35.22
C CYS A 747 0.04 -3.96 34.45
N ARG A 748 0.98 -3.01 34.36
CA ARG A 748 0.86 -1.84 33.49
C ARG A 748 1.28 -2.20 32.06
N SER A 749 0.39 -1.99 31.10
CA SER A 749 0.64 -2.22 29.67
C SER A 749 -0.22 -1.26 28.84
N TRP A 750 0.07 -1.15 27.54
CA TRP A 750 -0.75 -0.35 26.62
C TRP A 750 -2.17 -0.91 26.42
N TYR A 751 -2.48 -2.10 26.96
CA TYR A 751 -3.79 -2.71 26.85
C TYR A 751 -4.86 -2.05 27.73
N ARG A 752 -4.44 -1.29 28.75
CA ARG A 752 -5.32 -0.74 29.80
C ARG A 752 -5.08 0.75 30.00
N MET A 753 -6.12 1.41 30.48
CA MET A 753 -6.09 2.79 30.93
C MET A 753 -5.47 2.91 32.32
N ASP A 754 -5.17 4.14 32.72
CA ASP A 754 -4.55 4.45 34.03
C ASP A 754 -5.48 4.13 35.21
N ASP A 755 -6.80 4.24 35.02
CA ASP A 755 -7.84 3.82 35.96
C ASP A 755 -7.95 2.28 36.12
N GLY A 756 -7.27 1.55 35.23
CA GLY A 756 -7.18 0.11 35.24
C GLY A 756 -8.09 -0.63 34.26
N LYS A 757 -9.01 0.04 33.55
CA LYS A 757 -9.91 -0.58 32.55
C LYS A 757 -9.12 -1.16 31.37
N VAL A 758 -9.40 -2.40 30.97
CA VAL A 758 -8.71 -3.05 29.84
C VAL A 758 -9.51 -2.81 28.57
N VAL A 759 -8.94 -2.05 27.63
CA VAL A 759 -9.67 -1.53 26.45
C VAL A 759 -9.17 -2.09 25.12
N ALA A 760 -7.98 -2.71 25.07
CA ALA A 760 -7.40 -3.16 23.79
C ALA A 760 -7.71 -4.63 23.44
N ILE A 761 -7.57 -5.54 24.40
CA ILE A 761 -7.47 -6.99 24.15
C ILE A 761 -8.82 -7.71 24.34
N PHE A 762 -9.06 -8.74 23.52
CA PHE A 762 -10.13 -9.71 23.71
C PHE A 762 -9.72 -10.79 24.74
N PRO A 763 -10.53 -11.10 25.78
CA PRO A 763 -10.11 -12.00 26.85
C PRO A 763 -10.04 -13.48 26.46
N GLY A 764 -10.80 -13.88 25.44
CA GLY A 764 -11.02 -15.28 25.06
C GLY A 764 -10.05 -15.84 24.01
N TYR A 765 -10.49 -16.92 23.38
CA TYR A 765 -9.81 -17.53 22.24
C TYR A 765 -10.25 -16.87 20.93
N THR A 766 -9.42 -16.92 19.88
CA THR A 766 -9.80 -16.34 18.58
C THR A 766 -11.03 -17.04 18.01
N ARG A 767 -11.13 -18.35 18.20
CA ARG A 767 -12.29 -19.14 17.76
C ARG A 767 -13.59 -18.69 18.43
N GLU A 768 -13.53 -18.28 19.70
CA GLU A 768 -14.69 -17.77 20.45
C GLU A 768 -15.24 -16.50 19.79
N TYR A 769 -14.37 -15.53 19.51
CA TYR A 769 -14.73 -14.29 18.82
C TYR A 769 -15.34 -14.55 17.44
N VAL A 770 -14.68 -15.37 16.61
CA VAL A 770 -15.16 -15.73 15.26
C VAL A 770 -16.53 -16.40 15.32
N THR A 771 -16.76 -17.29 16.29
CA THR A 771 -18.03 -18.01 16.44
C THR A 771 -19.13 -17.07 16.91
N GLY A 772 -18.82 -16.16 17.83
CA GLY A 772 -19.73 -15.12 18.30
C GLY A 772 -20.24 -14.26 17.15
N LEU A 773 -19.34 -13.74 16.31
CA LEU A 773 -19.74 -12.93 15.15
C LEU A 773 -20.56 -13.70 14.10
N ARG A 774 -20.22 -14.98 13.84
CA ARG A 774 -20.96 -15.80 12.87
C ARG A 774 -22.37 -16.15 13.31
N ARG A 775 -22.64 -16.16 14.62
CA ARG A 775 -23.95 -16.45 15.20
C ARG A 775 -24.73 -15.19 15.57
N LEU A 776 -24.16 -14.02 15.34
CA LEU A 776 -24.77 -12.76 15.69
C LEU A 776 -26.00 -12.52 14.80
N GLY A 777 -27.18 -12.53 15.40
CA GLY A 777 -28.43 -12.16 14.75
C GLY A 777 -28.67 -10.65 14.76
N TRP A 778 -29.85 -10.25 14.28
CA TRP A 778 -30.24 -8.85 14.16
C TRP A 778 -30.91 -8.25 15.41
N SER A 779 -31.25 -9.06 16.42
CA SER A 779 -31.94 -8.59 17.63
C SER A 779 -31.21 -7.49 18.42
N PRO A 780 -29.85 -7.44 18.46
CA PRO A 780 -29.14 -6.34 19.13
C PRO A 780 -29.16 -5.03 18.35
N PHE A 781 -29.73 -5.02 17.14
CA PHE A 781 -29.68 -3.88 16.24
C PHE A 781 -31.07 -3.23 16.07
N ARG A 782 -31.05 -1.97 15.64
CA ARG A 782 -32.19 -1.25 15.09
C ARG A 782 -31.88 -0.88 13.63
N PHE A 783 -32.95 -0.81 12.83
CA PHE A 783 -32.90 -0.37 11.44
C PHE A 783 -33.77 0.86 11.28
N ASP A 784 -33.25 1.85 10.55
CA ASP A 784 -33.95 3.12 10.29
C ASP A 784 -34.51 3.13 8.88
N CYS A 785 -35.71 3.66 8.69
CA CYS A 785 -36.38 3.78 7.40
C CYS A 785 -36.14 5.13 6.69
#